data_AF-A0ABD3FPT1-F1
#
_entry.id   AF-A0ABD3FPT1-F1
#
_cell.length_a   1.000
_cell.length_b   1.000
_cell.length_c   1.000
_cell.angle_alpha   90.00
_cell.angle_beta   90.00
_cell.angle_gamma   90.00
#
_symmetry.space_group_name_H-M   'P 1'
#
loop_
_entity.id
_entity.type
_entity.pdbx_description
1 polymer ?
#
loop_
_entity_poly.entity_id
_entity_poly.type
_entity_poly.pdbx_seq_one_letter_code
_entity_poly.pdbx_strand_id
1 'polypeptide(L)'
;MAVGTSTRVAYLENGEFAGTKETATQLLSTVDKVEFSHYGSFGDAALAVKKEDVKFAVLPVETSTRGSCYETYDLLLQHSLSVVGESVSPDNSTRFWLVAKTPAEPSLKDSTCKTSLAFAFASGNTHGQLYTALGLFASSGIDLSKIESRPWSSTDPSAGKAEFIFYVDIKAHQNSAKVVEAIASLRTVCSYVRVLGCYAGGDSFVANSEKKDAELYPLNPVFEITTIAKTIAIFGKTKQLEAEGKPVYSLCVGEPDFPPPKSVLEAGVKALQTGQTKYCDMRGMAELRELITKYLHRTKGVSYDPATEIQICSGAQQALYNVILAICRPGDKVILPAPYWGNYEGIITQVKAGLILLHNKLEEDYLINPVELEKTLSANPQTKILILCNPSNPAGTLHSPAHLEKIAAVLRKPQFRHVVVISDEIYEQLVYQDEGVPERTCKNFAMIPGMHERTVLINGFSKAYAMTGLRIGYMAGPKHFIEACQLMQGQTTSCANSVGQIMAIEAMKLELASIERGEVRIAKDLQDLDLKRQYVVKRLRAMPKMRFAYPTSSFYIFMDLALYFEGKKAYPADKSEVLHNVDDFCDYLISTTGVAVGPGSDMGEPLGIRISYAAPMDTMVHAMDGLEYALNSLTFE
;
A
#
# COMPACT_ATOMS: atom_id res chain seq x y z
N MET A 1 44.40 -36.68 -3.25
CA MET A 1 44.70 -35.37 -3.86
C MET A 1 43.70 -35.14 -4.98
N ALA A 2 42.66 -34.34 -4.76
CA ALA A 2 41.84 -33.80 -5.83
C ALA A 2 42.38 -32.39 -6.11
N VAL A 3 42.97 -32.20 -7.28
CA VAL A 3 43.40 -30.90 -7.78
C VAL A 3 42.13 -30.05 -7.92
N GLY A 4 41.98 -28.99 -7.14
CA GLY A 4 40.86 -28.06 -7.26
C GLY A 4 40.88 -27.43 -8.65
N THR A 5 39.99 -27.88 -9.53
CA THR A 5 39.88 -27.40 -10.91
C THR A 5 39.39 -25.97 -10.92
N SER A 6 40.25 -25.01 -11.27
CA SER A 6 39.87 -23.63 -11.54
C SER A 6 39.01 -23.55 -12.80
N THR A 7 37.98 -22.69 -12.76
CA THR A 7 37.13 -22.43 -13.92
C THR A 7 37.77 -21.37 -14.79
N ARG A 8 38.16 -21.74 -16.03
CA ARG A 8 38.74 -20.79 -16.99
C ARG A 8 37.67 -20.05 -17.77
N VAL A 9 37.85 -18.73 -17.93
CA VAL A 9 36.88 -17.82 -18.56
C VAL A 9 37.57 -16.97 -19.60
N ALA A 10 37.08 -16.99 -20.84
CA ALA A 10 37.51 -16.09 -21.88
C ALA A 10 36.87 -14.71 -21.71
N TYR A 11 37.67 -13.66 -21.86
CA TYR A 11 37.19 -12.29 -21.93
C TYR A 11 37.99 -11.51 -22.98
N LEU A 12 37.38 -10.44 -23.48
CA LEU A 12 38.04 -9.47 -24.35
C LEU A 12 37.86 -8.10 -23.73
N GLU A 13 38.95 -7.35 -23.59
CA GLU A 13 38.91 -5.99 -23.09
C GLU A 13 39.73 -5.09 -24.01
N ASN A 14 39.07 -4.10 -24.57
CA ASN A 14 39.68 -3.09 -25.42
C ASN A 14 39.02 -1.73 -25.13
N GLY A 15 39.44 -0.66 -25.81
CA GLY A 15 38.89 0.68 -25.57
C GLY A 15 37.38 0.83 -25.85
N GLU A 16 36.77 -0.11 -26.59
CA GLU A 16 35.33 -0.13 -26.89
C GLU A 16 34.53 -0.94 -25.86
N PHE A 17 35.11 -2.02 -25.32
CA PHE A 17 34.49 -2.92 -24.35
C PHE A 17 35.29 -2.89 -23.03
N ALA A 18 35.40 -1.70 -22.45
CA ALA A 18 36.00 -1.53 -21.14
C ALA A 18 35.11 -2.14 -20.05
N GLY A 19 35.70 -2.72 -19.00
CA GLY A 19 34.92 -3.27 -17.90
C GLY A 19 34.48 -4.73 -18.08
N THR A 20 34.88 -5.40 -19.17
CA THR A 20 34.50 -6.80 -19.44
C THR A 20 35.03 -7.73 -18.35
N LYS A 21 36.24 -7.50 -17.82
CA LYS A 21 36.84 -8.34 -16.79
C LYS A 21 36.16 -8.17 -15.43
N GLU A 22 35.83 -6.93 -15.04
CA GLU A 22 35.02 -6.67 -13.85
C GLU A 22 33.64 -7.32 -13.97
N THR A 23 33.00 -7.19 -15.14
CA THR A 23 31.69 -7.79 -15.42
C THR A 23 31.75 -9.32 -15.35
N ALA A 24 32.81 -9.92 -15.90
CA ALA A 24 33.05 -11.37 -15.83
C ALA A 24 33.25 -11.87 -14.40
N THR A 25 33.88 -11.05 -13.55
CA THR A 25 34.05 -11.34 -12.12
C THR A 25 32.72 -11.29 -11.38
N GLN A 26 31.84 -10.35 -11.72
CA GLN A 26 30.50 -10.24 -11.12
C GLN A 26 29.61 -11.44 -11.46
N LEU A 27 29.57 -11.80 -12.75
CA LEU A 27 28.80 -12.93 -13.28
C LEU A 27 29.18 -14.28 -12.65
N LEU A 28 30.41 -14.40 -12.15
CA LEU A 28 30.97 -15.64 -11.61
C LEU A 28 31.35 -15.52 -10.13
N SER A 29 30.78 -14.55 -9.41
CA SER A 29 31.08 -14.28 -8.00
C SER A 29 30.81 -15.46 -7.04
N THR A 30 29.97 -16.41 -7.46
CA THR A 30 29.65 -17.64 -6.72
C THR A 30 30.56 -18.83 -7.07
N VAL A 31 31.53 -18.65 -7.98
CA VAL A 31 32.48 -19.69 -8.39
C VAL A 31 33.77 -19.54 -7.58
N ASP A 32 34.10 -20.54 -6.77
CA ASP A 32 35.20 -20.51 -5.79
C ASP A 32 36.58 -20.13 -6.35
N LYS A 33 36.88 -20.47 -7.62
CA LYS A 33 38.16 -20.16 -8.26
C LYS A 33 38.02 -19.95 -9.76
N VAL A 34 38.20 -18.71 -10.21
CA VAL A 34 38.10 -18.30 -11.62
C VAL A 34 39.46 -17.85 -12.16
N GLU A 35 39.82 -18.34 -13.36
CA GLU A 35 41.03 -17.93 -14.09
C GLU A 35 40.64 -17.26 -15.40
N PHE A 36 40.99 -15.98 -15.55
CA PHE A 36 40.67 -15.21 -16.74
C PHE A 36 41.73 -15.37 -17.83
N SER A 37 41.31 -15.71 -19.05
CA SER A 37 42.14 -15.81 -20.23
C SER A 37 41.72 -14.72 -21.23
N HIS A 38 42.64 -13.84 -21.60
CA HIS A 38 42.37 -12.75 -22.55
C HIS A 38 42.44 -13.27 -23.99
N TYR A 39 41.48 -12.88 -24.83
CA TYR A 39 41.42 -13.22 -26.25
C TYR A 39 41.37 -11.95 -27.13
N GLY A 40 41.91 -12.05 -28.35
CA GLY A 40 42.02 -10.92 -29.28
C GLY A 40 40.75 -10.60 -30.09
N SER A 41 39.77 -11.53 -30.13
CA SER A 41 38.48 -11.33 -30.81
C SER A 41 37.35 -12.10 -30.12
N PHE A 42 36.08 -11.71 -30.38
CA PHE A 42 34.90 -12.46 -29.91
C PHE A 42 34.84 -13.85 -30.51
N GLY A 43 35.21 -13.98 -31.79
CA GLY A 43 35.29 -15.27 -32.48
C GLY A 43 36.24 -16.24 -31.79
N ASP A 44 37.43 -15.79 -31.40
CA ASP A 44 38.40 -16.64 -30.70
C ASP A 44 37.90 -17.06 -29.31
N ALA A 45 37.26 -16.14 -28.57
CA ALA A 45 36.67 -16.42 -27.27
C ALA A 45 35.53 -17.45 -27.36
N ALA A 46 34.62 -17.28 -28.32
CA ALA A 46 33.53 -18.22 -28.57
C ALA A 46 34.05 -19.60 -29.03
N LEU A 47 35.07 -19.61 -29.89
CA LEU A 47 35.70 -20.84 -30.37
C LEU A 47 36.41 -21.59 -29.24
N ALA A 48 37.04 -20.87 -28.30
CA ALA A 48 37.65 -21.46 -27.11
C ALA A 48 36.60 -22.15 -26.21
N VAL A 49 35.41 -21.56 -26.03
CA VAL A 49 34.28 -22.22 -25.34
C VAL A 49 33.82 -23.46 -26.09
N LYS A 50 33.72 -23.38 -27.43
CA LYS A 50 33.31 -24.52 -28.26
C LYS A 50 34.26 -25.70 -28.16
N LYS A 51 35.57 -25.42 -28.15
CA LYS A 51 36.66 -26.39 -27.99
C LYS A 51 36.86 -26.87 -26.56
N GLU A 52 36.15 -26.26 -25.60
CA GLU A 52 36.30 -26.51 -24.15
C GLU A 52 37.69 -26.12 -23.60
N ASP A 53 38.41 -25.22 -24.29
CA ASP A 53 39.66 -24.62 -23.80
C ASP A 53 39.40 -23.71 -22.58
N VAL A 54 38.19 -23.14 -22.53
CA VAL A 54 37.61 -22.38 -21.41
C VAL A 54 36.18 -22.86 -21.18
N LYS A 55 35.66 -22.70 -19.95
CA LYS A 55 34.30 -23.09 -19.60
C LYS A 55 33.26 -22.05 -20.04
N PHE A 56 33.62 -20.77 -19.94
CA PHE A 56 32.75 -19.65 -20.25
C PHE A 56 33.46 -18.59 -21.09
N ALA A 57 32.69 -17.81 -21.85
CA ALA A 57 33.13 -16.55 -22.45
C ALA A 57 32.17 -15.43 -22.07
N VAL A 58 32.70 -14.22 -21.86
CA VAL A 58 31.91 -13.00 -21.68
C VAL A 58 31.93 -12.22 -22.98
N LEU A 59 30.77 -12.07 -23.62
CA LEU A 59 30.62 -11.44 -24.93
C LEU A 59 29.62 -10.29 -24.86
N PRO A 60 29.90 -9.12 -25.46
CA PRO A 60 28.96 -8.01 -25.47
C PRO A 60 27.78 -8.33 -26.39
N VAL A 61 26.58 -7.96 -25.97
CA VAL A 61 25.35 -8.16 -26.74
C VAL A 61 24.72 -6.84 -27.18
N GLU A 62 24.99 -5.76 -26.46
CA GLU A 62 24.45 -4.42 -26.76
C GLU A 62 25.33 -3.34 -26.17
N THR A 63 25.51 -2.23 -26.90
CA THR A 63 26.25 -1.06 -26.44
C THR A 63 25.39 0.20 -26.61
N SER A 64 25.54 1.16 -25.72
CA SER A 64 24.85 2.45 -25.79
C SER A 64 25.22 3.28 -27.04
N THR A 65 26.36 2.99 -27.67
CA THR A 65 26.88 3.75 -28.81
C THR A 65 26.59 3.09 -30.17
N ARG A 66 26.50 1.76 -30.25
CA ARG A 66 26.28 1.02 -31.51
C ARG A 66 25.01 0.18 -31.54
N GLY A 67 24.29 0.06 -30.42
CA GLY A 67 23.17 -0.86 -30.29
C GLY A 67 23.65 -2.31 -30.25
N SER A 68 22.93 -3.21 -30.91
CA SER A 68 23.11 -4.66 -30.81
C SER A 68 24.42 -5.16 -31.44
N CYS A 69 25.18 -5.97 -30.70
CA CYS A 69 26.39 -6.62 -31.18
C CYS A 69 26.03 -7.92 -31.92
N TYR A 70 25.59 -7.81 -33.18
CA TYR A 70 25.12 -8.95 -33.98
C TYR A 70 26.14 -10.07 -34.17
N GLU A 71 27.44 -9.77 -34.14
CA GLU A 71 28.52 -10.76 -34.18
C GLU A 71 28.39 -11.80 -33.05
N THR A 72 28.05 -11.37 -31.83
CA THR A 72 27.85 -12.28 -30.70
C THR A 72 26.69 -13.24 -30.94
N TYR A 73 25.58 -12.76 -31.51
CA TYR A 73 24.46 -13.61 -31.88
C TYR A 73 24.86 -14.61 -32.98
N ASP A 74 25.59 -14.18 -34.00
CA ASP A 74 26.08 -15.07 -35.07
C ASP A 74 26.99 -16.18 -34.51
N LEU A 75 27.90 -15.84 -33.58
CA LEU A 75 28.78 -16.81 -32.94
C LEU A 75 28.00 -17.84 -32.10
N LEU A 76 26.97 -17.41 -31.37
CA LEU A 76 26.08 -18.34 -30.66
C LEU A 76 25.40 -19.30 -31.64
N LEU A 77 24.89 -18.76 -32.75
CA LEU A 77 24.20 -19.54 -33.76
C LEU A 77 25.14 -20.57 -34.40
N GLN A 78 26.27 -20.10 -34.95
CA GLN A 78 27.27 -20.89 -35.68
C GLN A 78 27.91 -21.98 -34.82
N HIS A 79 28.22 -21.68 -33.55
CA HIS A 79 28.93 -22.62 -32.68
C HIS A 79 28.01 -23.44 -31.77
N SER A 80 26.69 -23.25 -31.86
CA SER A 80 25.70 -23.91 -30.99
C SER A 80 25.98 -23.68 -29.50
N LEU A 81 26.29 -22.44 -29.14
CA LEU A 81 26.53 -22.04 -27.75
C LEU A 81 25.23 -21.52 -27.12
N SER A 82 25.22 -21.46 -25.79
CA SER A 82 24.08 -21.04 -24.98
C SER A 82 24.42 -19.90 -24.03
N VAL A 83 23.47 -18.99 -23.84
CA VAL A 83 23.54 -17.92 -22.84
C VAL A 83 23.15 -18.51 -21.49
N VAL A 84 23.99 -18.30 -20.49
CA VAL A 84 23.83 -18.84 -19.13
C VAL A 84 23.85 -17.75 -18.05
N GLY A 85 24.04 -16.50 -18.45
CA GLY A 85 24.06 -15.35 -17.56
C GLY A 85 24.09 -14.04 -18.34
N GLU A 86 23.71 -12.95 -17.68
CA GLU A 86 23.70 -11.61 -18.24
C GLU A 86 24.12 -10.61 -17.17
N SER A 87 24.91 -9.61 -17.56
CA SER A 87 25.28 -8.49 -16.71
C SER A 87 25.51 -7.24 -17.56
N VAL A 88 25.52 -6.07 -16.92
CA VAL A 88 25.85 -4.80 -17.56
C VAL A 88 27.21 -4.33 -17.03
N SER A 89 27.96 -3.60 -17.84
CA SER A 89 29.20 -2.94 -17.43
C SER A 89 28.96 -1.97 -16.26
N PRO A 90 29.97 -1.69 -15.42
CA PRO A 90 29.83 -0.79 -14.26
C PRO A 90 29.35 0.63 -14.59
N ASP A 91 29.59 1.11 -15.80
CA ASP A 91 29.17 2.42 -16.30
C ASP A 91 27.81 2.39 -17.02
N ASN A 92 27.12 1.24 -17.00
CA ASN A 92 25.86 0.98 -17.69
C ASN A 92 25.90 1.20 -19.23
N SER A 93 27.09 1.18 -19.84
CA SER A 93 27.24 1.43 -21.28
C SER A 93 27.10 0.18 -22.14
N THR A 94 27.39 -1.01 -21.62
CA THR A 94 27.45 -2.26 -22.40
C THR A 94 26.80 -3.42 -21.65
N ARG A 95 25.87 -4.11 -22.32
CA ARG A 95 25.28 -5.36 -21.85
C ARG A 95 26.14 -6.52 -22.33
N PHE A 96 26.45 -7.47 -21.43
CA PHE A 96 27.24 -8.65 -21.69
C PHE A 96 26.46 -9.93 -21.39
N TRP A 97 26.73 -10.96 -22.18
CA TRP A 97 26.28 -12.33 -21.95
C TRP A 97 27.43 -13.21 -21.49
N LEU A 98 27.15 -14.06 -20.50
CA LEU A 98 27.95 -15.22 -20.17
C LEU A 98 27.51 -16.37 -21.07
N VAL A 99 28.45 -16.91 -21.83
CA VAL A 99 28.19 -17.93 -22.84
C VAL A 99 28.92 -19.22 -22.48
N ALA A 100 28.23 -20.36 -22.64
CA ALA A 100 28.75 -21.70 -22.37
C ALA A 100 28.42 -22.66 -23.52
N LYS A 101 29.17 -23.77 -23.61
CA LYS A 101 28.85 -24.87 -24.53
C LYS A 101 27.67 -25.70 -24.04
N THR A 102 27.57 -25.91 -22.73
CA THR A 102 26.46 -26.64 -22.10
C THR A 102 25.53 -25.61 -21.46
N PRO A 103 24.21 -25.63 -21.76
CA PRO A 103 23.24 -24.80 -21.06
C PRO A 103 23.33 -25.02 -19.55
N ALA A 104 23.21 -23.93 -18.79
CA ALA A 104 23.04 -23.96 -17.35
C ALA A 104 21.75 -23.21 -17.05
N GLU A 105 20.75 -23.92 -16.54
CA GLU A 105 19.42 -23.36 -16.28
C GLU A 105 19.29 -22.94 -14.81
N PRO A 106 18.68 -21.77 -14.53
CA PRO A 106 18.35 -21.37 -13.17
C PRO A 106 17.29 -22.32 -12.57
N SER A 107 17.08 -22.24 -11.26
CA SER A 107 16.03 -23.03 -10.63
C SER A 107 14.66 -22.50 -11.07
N LEU A 108 13.67 -23.39 -11.22
CA LEU A 108 12.27 -23.00 -11.40
C LEU A 108 11.72 -22.14 -10.23
N LYS A 109 12.42 -22.09 -9.09
CA LYS A 109 12.09 -21.27 -7.92
C LYS A 109 12.66 -19.85 -7.97
N ASP A 110 13.53 -19.54 -8.92
CA ASP A 110 14.12 -18.21 -9.03
C ASP A 110 13.07 -17.24 -9.57
N SER A 111 12.74 -16.20 -8.79
CA SER A 111 11.64 -15.26 -9.08
C SER A 111 11.86 -14.41 -10.33
N THR A 112 13.06 -14.45 -10.95
CA THR A 112 13.45 -13.64 -12.11
C THR A 112 14.35 -14.42 -13.11
N CYS A 113 13.79 -15.27 -14.00
CA CYS A 113 14.49 -15.77 -15.22
C CYS A 113 14.14 -14.93 -16.45
N LYS A 114 15.12 -14.75 -17.34
CA LYS A 114 14.92 -14.36 -18.74
C LYS A 114 15.24 -15.53 -19.66
N THR A 115 14.42 -15.74 -20.69
CA THR A 115 14.72 -16.67 -21.79
C THR A 115 14.93 -15.87 -23.07
N SER A 116 16.09 -16.05 -23.73
CA SER A 116 16.39 -15.41 -25.01
C SER A 116 16.09 -16.37 -26.16
N LEU A 117 15.44 -15.88 -27.21
CA LEU A 117 15.00 -16.64 -28.37
C LEU A 117 15.46 -15.94 -29.66
N ALA A 118 15.75 -16.74 -30.68
CA ALA A 118 15.93 -16.29 -32.06
C ALA A 118 14.91 -16.98 -32.96
N PHE A 119 14.21 -16.24 -33.82
CA PHE A 119 13.29 -16.83 -34.78
C PHE A 119 13.28 -16.13 -36.14
N ALA A 120 12.90 -16.85 -37.18
CA ALA A 120 12.79 -16.35 -38.54
C ALA A 120 11.64 -17.00 -39.31
N PHE A 121 11.14 -16.32 -40.35
CA PHE A 121 10.01 -16.76 -41.17
C PHE A 121 10.49 -17.40 -42.48
N ALA A 122 9.76 -18.39 -43.00
CA ALA A 122 10.21 -19.25 -44.10
C ALA A 122 10.48 -18.50 -45.42
N SER A 123 9.63 -17.53 -45.74
CA SER A 123 9.76 -16.51 -46.80
C SER A 123 8.44 -15.76 -47.01
N GLY A 124 8.52 -14.48 -47.36
CA GLY A 124 7.36 -13.64 -47.69
C GLY A 124 6.85 -12.85 -46.48
N ASN A 125 7.01 -11.53 -46.52
CA ASN A 125 6.42 -10.60 -45.56
C ASN A 125 4.89 -10.61 -45.71
N THR A 126 4.18 -11.60 -45.16
CA THR A 126 2.71 -11.55 -45.13
C THR A 126 2.28 -10.56 -44.05
N HIS A 127 1.18 -9.85 -44.30
CA HIS A 127 0.68 -8.86 -43.39
C HIS A 127 0.47 -9.45 -41.98
N GLY A 128 1.01 -8.78 -40.96
CA GLY A 128 0.80 -9.15 -39.55
C GLY A 128 1.61 -10.35 -39.03
N GLN A 129 2.55 -10.94 -39.78
CA GLN A 129 3.32 -12.12 -39.31
C GLN A 129 4.02 -11.91 -37.97
N LEU A 130 4.72 -10.79 -37.80
CA LEU A 130 5.39 -10.48 -36.55
C LEU A 130 4.38 -10.23 -35.43
N TYR A 131 3.26 -9.55 -35.72
CA TYR A 131 2.17 -9.36 -34.76
C TYR A 131 1.62 -10.71 -34.27
N THR A 132 1.36 -11.65 -35.18
CA THR A 132 0.93 -13.01 -34.83
C THR A 132 1.95 -13.72 -33.97
N ALA A 133 3.23 -13.68 -34.33
CA ALA A 133 4.31 -14.31 -33.58
C ALA A 133 4.45 -13.74 -32.15
N LEU A 134 4.39 -12.41 -31.99
CA LEU A 134 4.45 -11.76 -30.69
C LEU A 134 3.16 -11.95 -29.87
N GLY A 135 2.01 -12.04 -30.56
CA GLY A 135 0.70 -12.30 -29.96
C GLY A 135 0.63 -13.61 -29.18
N LEU A 136 1.41 -14.63 -29.56
CA LEU A 136 1.50 -15.91 -28.85
C LEU A 136 2.05 -15.77 -27.43
N PHE A 137 3.00 -14.85 -27.22
CA PHE A 137 3.53 -14.55 -25.89
C PHE A 137 2.53 -13.72 -25.08
N ALA A 138 1.92 -12.72 -25.71
CA ALA A 138 0.91 -11.87 -25.07
C ALA A 138 -0.32 -12.67 -24.61
N SER A 139 -0.84 -13.58 -25.43
CA SER A 139 -1.99 -14.44 -25.05
C SER A 139 -1.67 -15.38 -23.90
N SER A 140 -0.39 -15.68 -23.69
CA SER A 140 0.11 -16.54 -22.61
C SER A 140 0.47 -15.74 -21.34
N GLY A 141 0.33 -14.40 -21.36
CA GLY A 141 0.74 -13.51 -20.28
C GLY A 141 2.24 -13.52 -20.03
N ILE A 142 3.04 -13.61 -21.10
CA ILE A 142 4.51 -13.59 -21.06
C ILE A 142 5.01 -12.22 -21.50
N ASP A 143 5.70 -11.52 -20.61
CA ASP A 143 6.29 -10.23 -20.92
C ASP A 143 7.54 -10.36 -21.80
N LEU A 144 7.66 -9.48 -22.79
CA LEU A 144 8.90 -9.29 -23.55
C LEU A 144 9.68 -8.12 -22.95
N SER A 145 10.96 -8.33 -22.65
CA SER A 145 11.86 -7.26 -22.24
C SER A 145 12.68 -6.68 -23.39
N LYS A 146 12.76 -7.39 -24.52
CA LYS A 146 13.54 -6.98 -25.70
C LYS A 146 12.97 -7.57 -26.98
N ILE A 147 12.99 -6.79 -28.05
CA ILE A 147 12.84 -7.27 -29.43
C ILE A 147 13.80 -6.52 -30.35
N GLU A 148 14.56 -7.27 -31.13
CA GLU A 148 15.45 -6.76 -32.16
C GLU A 148 15.30 -7.56 -33.44
N SER A 149 15.67 -6.96 -34.57
CA SER A 149 15.68 -7.64 -35.85
C SER A 149 16.79 -7.12 -36.74
N ARG A 150 17.27 -7.96 -37.66
CA ARG A 150 18.16 -7.53 -38.73
C ARG A 150 17.98 -8.39 -39.99
N PRO A 151 18.41 -7.90 -41.15
CA PRO A 151 18.56 -8.73 -42.33
C PRO A 151 19.45 -9.94 -42.03
N TRP A 152 19.04 -11.12 -42.48
CA TRP A 152 19.73 -12.36 -42.19
C TRP A 152 19.77 -13.25 -43.43
N SER A 153 20.96 -13.71 -43.80
CA SER A 153 21.16 -14.71 -44.86
C SER A 153 21.76 -15.94 -44.19
N SER A 154 20.89 -16.86 -43.78
CA SER A 154 21.30 -18.06 -43.06
C SER A 154 21.85 -19.13 -44.00
N THR A 155 22.86 -19.86 -43.53
CA THR A 155 23.29 -21.14 -44.12
C THR A 155 22.60 -22.35 -43.49
N ASP A 156 21.74 -22.13 -42.47
CA ASP A 156 20.99 -23.19 -41.80
C ASP A 156 19.84 -23.70 -42.72
N PRO A 157 19.80 -25.00 -43.04
CA PRO A 157 18.76 -25.57 -43.90
C PRO A 157 17.34 -25.36 -43.37
N SER A 158 17.17 -25.21 -42.05
CA SER A 158 15.87 -24.97 -41.41
C SER A 158 15.36 -23.53 -41.55
N ALA A 159 16.24 -22.57 -41.87
CA ALA A 159 15.88 -21.16 -41.97
C ALA A 159 15.11 -20.80 -43.27
N GLY A 160 15.17 -21.65 -44.30
CA GLY A 160 14.50 -21.37 -45.58
C GLY A 160 15.08 -20.15 -46.29
N LYS A 161 14.23 -19.31 -46.91
CA LYS A 161 14.62 -18.01 -47.49
C LYS A 161 14.22 -16.87 -46.55
N ALA A 162 14.51 -17.00 -45.26
CA ALA A 162 14.27 -15.94 -44.29
C ALA A 162 15.00 -14.65 -44.72
N GLU A 163 14.28 -13.52 -44.72
CA GLU A 163 14.87 -12.20 -45.01
C GLU A 163 15.39 -11.54 -43.73
N PHE A 164 14.75 -11.82 -42.59
CA PHE A 164 15.06 -11.26 -41.28
C PHE A 164 15.14 -12.36 -40.22
N ILE A 165 16.01 -12.14 -39.24
CA ILE A 165 16.00 -12.86 -37.96
C ILE A 165 15.61 -11.90 -36.86
N PHE A 166 14.79 -12.39 -35.94
CA PHE A 166 14.32 -11.67 -34.77
C PHE A 166 14.94 -12.26 -33.51
N TYR A 167 15.36 -11.40 -32.60
CA TYR A 167 15.84 -11.76 -31.28
C TYR A 167 14.90 -11.19 -30.24
N VAL A 168 14.42 -12.02 -29.32
CA VAL A 168 13.53 -11.59 -28.24
C VAL A 168 14.00 -12.11 -26.89
N ASP A 169 13.90 -11.27 -25.87
CA ASP A 169 14.04 -11.70 -24.48
C ASP A 169 12.65 -11.71 -23.83
N ILE A 170 12.26 -12.85 -23.26
CA ILE A 170 11.02 -13.00 -22.49
C ILE A 170 11.33 -13.14 -21.00
N LYS A 171 10.52 -12.52 -20.14
CA LYS A 171 10.66 -12.59 -18.67
C LYS A 171 9.98 -13.83 -18.09
N ALA A 172 10.42 -15.01 -18.53
CA ALA A 172 9.90 -16.27 -18.03
C ALA A 172 10.91 -17.41 -18.18
N HIS A 173 10.76 -18.45 -17.35
CA HIS A 173 11.58 -19.65 -17.42
C HIS A 173 11.18 -20.54 -18.61
N GLN A 174 12.15 -21.03 -19.39
CA GLN A 174 11.90 -21.78 -20.64
C GLN A 174 11.05 -23.06 -20.45
N ASN A 175 11.21 -23.72 -19.30
CA ASN A 175 10.44 -24.94 -18.95
C ASN A 175 9.08 -24.67 -18.28
N SER A 176 8.66 -23.41 -18.12
CA SER A 176 7.32 -23.12 -17.63
C SER A 176 6.29 -23.55 -18.67
N ALA A 177 5.14 -24.10 -18.23
CA ALA A 177 4.12 -24.64 -19.14
C ALA A 177 3.70 -23.63 -20.22
N LYS A 178 3.52 -22.35 -19.81
CA LYS A 178 3.17 -21.23 -20.70
C LYS A 178 4.22 -20.97 -21.78
N VAL A 179 5.52 -21.00 -21.43
CA VAL A 179 6.60 -20.74 -22.38
C VAL A 179 6.80 -21.92 -23.32
N VAL A 180 6.71 -23.15 -22.81
CA VAL A 180 6.80 -24.37 -23.64
C VAL A 180 5.71 -24.36 -24.70
N GLU A 181 4.47 -24.03 -24.31
CA GLU A 181 3.35 -23.90 -25.24
C GLU A 181 3.56 -22.75 -26.24
N ALA A 182 3.93 -21.55 -25.78
CA ALA A 182 4.18 -20.41 -26.65
C ALA A 182 5.29 -20.68 -27.69
N ILE A 183 6.40 -21.34 -27.30
CA ILE A 183 7.48 -21.71 -28.22
C ILE A 183 7.02 -22.79 -29.20
N ALA A 184 6.21 -23.76 -28.76
CA ALA A 184 5.64 -24.77 -29.64
C ALA A 184 4.72 -24.14 -30.69
N SER A 185 3.85 -23.20 -30.29
CA SER A 185 3.03 -22.42 -31.21
C SER A 185 3.86 -21.55 -32.14
N LEU A 186 4.94 -20.93 -31.65
CA LEU A 186 5.83 -20.10 -32.47
C LEU A 186 6.47 -20.92 -33.60
N ARG A 187 6.84 -22.18 -33.33
CA ARG A 187 7.36 -23.11 -34.36
C ARG A 187 6.35 -23.47 -35.45
N THR A 188 5.06 -23.23 -35.25
CA THR A 188 4.04 -23.44 -36.30
C THR A 188 3.96 -22.27 -37.28
N VAL A 189 4.41 -21.08 -36.87
CA VAL A 189 4.35 -19.85 -37.68
C VAL A 189 5.71 -19.39 -38.18
N CYS A 190 6.81 -19.86 -37.58
CA CYS A 190 8.18 -19.55 -37.96
C CYS A 190 8.89 -20.76 -38.57
N SER A 191 9.75 -20.57 -39.58
CA SER A 191 10.60 -21.64 -40.12
C SER A 191 11.75 -21.98 -39.18
N TYR A 192 12.24 -20.98 -38.45
CA TYR A 192 13.36 -21.09 -37.53
C TYR A 192 12.92 -20.60 -36.16
N VAL A 193 13.13 -21.41 -35.13
CA VAL A 193 13.00 -21.01 -33.72
C VAL A 193 14.08 -21.70 -32.91
N ARG A 194 14.93 -20.91 -32.26
CA ARG A 194 15.98 -21.40 -31.39
C ARG A 194 15.95 -20.68 -30.05
N VAL A 195 16.05 -21.47 -28.98
CA VAL A 195 16.32 -20.94 -27.65
C VAL A 195 17.83 -20.71 -27.51
N LEU A 196 18.21 -19.47 -27.21
CA LEU A 196 19.60 -19.08 -26.99
C LEU A 196 20.01 -19.37 -25.54
N GLY A 197 19.08 -19.31 -24.58
CA GLY A 197 19.26 -19.77 -23.19
C GLY A 197 18.19 -19.24 -22.23
N CYS A 198 18.02 -19.86 -21.05
CA CYS A 198 17.33 -19.27 -19.87
C CYS A 198 18.37 -19.05 -18.78
N TYR A 199 18.36 -17.85 -18.21
CA TYR A 199 19.33 -17.40 -17.24
C TYR A 199 18.69 -16.41 -16.28
N ALA A 200 19.31 -16.19 -15.11
CA ALA A 200 18.82 -15.21 -14.15
C ALA A 200 18.83 -13.80 -14.79
N GLY A 201 17.70 -13.11 -14.74
CA GLY A 201 17.57 -11.78 -15.34
C GLY A 201 18.36 -10.74 -14.55
N GLY A 202 19.18 -9.94 -15.26
CA GLY A 202 20.02 -8.88 -14.68
C GLY A 202 19.30 -7.69 -14.02
N ASP A 203 18.00 -7.80 -13.70
CA ASP A 203 17.26 -6.80 -12.89
C ASP A 203 17.87 -6.68 -11.46
N SER A 204 18.83 -7.56 -11.12
CA SER A 204 19.67 -7.51 -9.91
C SER A 204 20.55 -6.27 -9.76
N PHE A 205 20.79 -5.47 -10.81
CA PHE A 205 21.61 -4.26 -10.68
C PHE A 205 20.88 -3.08 -10.02
N VAL A 206 19.57 -2.93 -10.27
CA VAL A 206 18.78 -1.92 -9.55
C VAL A 206 18.69 -2.29 -8.06
N ALA A 207 18.50 -3.58 -7.78
CA ALA A 207 18.45 -4.08 -6.39
C ALA A 207 19.81 -4.05 -5.66
N ASN A 208 20.94 -4.23 -6.36
CA ASN A 208 22.28 -4.17 -5.74
C ASN A 208 22.82 -2.74 -5.59
N SER A 209 22.45 -1.79 -6.45
CA SER A 209 22.75 -0.38 -6.20
C SER A 209 21.92 0.15 -5.03
N GLU A 210 20.63 -0.19 -4.96
CA GLU A 210 19.77 0.16 -3.83
C GLU A 210 20.26 -0.46 -2.52
N LYS A 211 20.73 -1.72 -2.52
CA LYS A 211 21.35 -2.33 -1.33
C LYS A 211 22.69 -1.70 -0.96
N LYS A 212 23.55 -1.34 -1.93
CA LYS A 212 24.79 -0.60 -1.65
C LYS A 212 24.52 0.80 -1.11
N ASP A 213 23.55 1.52 -1.64
CA ASP A 213 23.17 2.85 -1.17
C ASP A 213 22.48 2.79 0.18
N ALA A 214 21.64 1.78 0.44
CA ALA A 214 21.03 1.55 1.76
C ALA A 214 22.07 1.13 2.82
N GLU A 215 23.12 0.39 2.43
CA GLU A 215 24.24 0.06 3.33
C GLU A 215 25.17 1.25 3.57
N LEU A 216 25.39 2.09 2.56
CA LEU A 216 26.24 3.29 2.65
C LEU A 216 25.54 4.45 3.37
N TYR A 217 24.23 4.58 3.20
CA TYR A 217 23.37 5.62 3.78
C TYR A 217 22.17 4.98 4.49
N PRO A 218 22.40 4.29 5.63
CA PRO A 218 21.32 3.63 6.34
C PRO A 218 20.26 4.65 6.76
N LEU A 219 19.00 4.32 6.49
CA LEU A 219 17.87 5.10 6.96
C LEU A 219 17.71 4.91 8.47
N ASN A 220 16.96 5.80 9.11
CA ASN A 220 16.64 5.64 10.52
C ASN A 220 15.94 4.27 10.74
N PRO A 221 16.37 3.44 11.70
CA PRO A 221 15.81 2.11 11.93
C PRO A 221 14.29 2.10 12.17
N VAL A 222 13.68 3.25 12.49
CA VAL A 222 12.23 3.41 12.55
C VAL A 222 11.53 3.00 11.25
N PHE A 223 12.17 3.18 10.09
CA PHE A 223 11.61 2.80 8.79
C PHE A 223 11.66 1.30 8.50
N GLU A 224 12.49 0.54 9.23
CA GLU A 224 12.53 -0.93 9.13
C GLU A 224 11.32 -1.57 9.84
N ILE A 225 10.79 -0.89 10.85
CA ILE A 225 9.69 -1.38 11.69
C ILE A 225 8.35 -0.70 11.39
N THR A 226 8.36 0.40 10.64
CA THR A 226 7.13 1.09 10.23
C THR A 226 6.56 0.41 8.99
N THR A 227 5.39 -0.21 9.12
CA THR A 227 4.68 -0.80 8.00
C THR A 227 3.79 0.22 7.28
N ILE A 228 3.69 0.10 5.95
CA ILE A 228 2.71 0.84 5.18
C ILE A 228 1.35 0.15 5.38
N ALA A 229 0.32 0.91 5.72
CA ALA A 229 -1.04 0.37 5.83
C ALA A 229 -1.49 -0.23 4.49
N LYS A 230 -1.93 -1.50 4.47
CA LYS A 230 -2.45 -2.19 3.28
C LYS A 230 -3.63 -1.46 2.63
N THR A 231 -4.39 -0.69 3.39
CA THR A 231 -5.46 0.20 2.89
C THR A 231 -4.92 1.20 1.84
N ILE A 232 -3.67 1.66 2.00
CA ILE A 232 -2.99 2.53 1.01
C ILE A 232 -2.60 1.72 -0.23
N ALA A 233 -2.11 0.48 -0.06
CA ALA A 233 -1.77 -0.40 -1.17
C ALA A 233 -2.99 -0.74 -2.04
N ILE A 234 -4.14 -1.05 -1.41
CA ILE A 234 -5.41 -1.29 -2.11
C ILE A 234 -5.89 -0.03 -2.81
N PHE A 235 -5.75 1.15 -2.19
CA PHE A 235 -6.06 2.41 -2.87
C PHE A 235 -5.18 2.64 -4.11
N GLY A 236 -3.89 2.29 -4.05
CA GLY A 236 -2.99 2.29 -5.21
C GLY A 236 -3.44 1.33 -6.31
N LYS A 237 -3.82 0.09 -5.95
CA LYS A 237 -4.37 -0.91 -6.87
C LYS A 237 -5.65 -0.42 -7.55
N THR A 238 -6.55 0.21 -6.79
CA THR A 238 -7.76 0.86 -7.34
C THR A 238 -7.41 1.91 -8.38
N LYS A 239 -6.46 2.81 -8.09
CA LYS A 239 -6.03 3.85 -9.04
C LYS A 239 -5.40 3.27 -10.30
N GLN A 240 -4.63 2.19 -10.17
CA GLN A 240 -4.07 1.47 -11.31
C GLN A 240 -5.18 0.86 -12.18
N LEU A 241 -6.14 0.15 -11.59
CA LEU A 241 -7.25 -0.46 -12.32
C LEU A 241 -8.13 0.58 -13.03
N GLU A 242 -8.39 1.72 -12.38
CA GLU A 242 -9.05 2.87 -13.00
C GLU A 242 -8.27 3.39 -14.22
N ALA A 243 -6.94 3.50 -14.11
CA ALA A 243 -6.06 3.92 -15.22
C ALA A 243 -6.02 2.91 -16.38
N GLU A 244 -6.21 1.62 -16.08
CA GLU A 244 -6.38 0.54 -17.07
C GLU A 244 -7.79 0.53 -17.70
N GLY A 245 -8.68 1.44 -17.31
CA GLY A 245 -10.05 1.52 -17.82
C GLY A 245 -10.99 0.45 -17.26
N LYS A 246 -10.59 -0.27 -16.19
CA LYS A 246 -11.43 -1.25 -15.51
C LYS A 246 -12.37 -0.54 -14.52
N PRO A 247 -13.64 -0.95 -14.42
CA PRO A 247 -14.54 -0.38 -13.42
C PRO A 247 -14.09 -0.77 -12.01
N VAL A 248 -13.95 0.22 -11.12
CA VAL A 248 -13.60 0.00 -9.71
C VAL A 248 -14.60 0.70 -8.80
N TYR A 249 -15.13 -0.04 -7.84
CA TYR A 249 -16.08 0.41 -6.82
C TYR A 249 -15.38 0.43 -5.46
N SER A 250 -14.78 1.58 -5.13
CA SER A 250 -13.97 1.71 -3.91
C SER A 250 -14.82 1.99 -2.68
N LEU A 251 -14.81 1.04 -1.73
CA LEU A 251 -15.34 1.17 -0.38
C LEU A 251 -14.23 1.30 0.67
N CYS A 252 -13.00 1.55 0.23
CA CYS A 252 -11.84 1.69 1.12
C CYS A 252 -11.75 3.10 1.71
N VAL A 253 -12.11 4.11 0.93
CA VAL A 253 -11.82 5.51 1.26
C VAL A 253 -12.85 6.03 2.24
N GLY A 254 -12.35 6.63 3.32
CA GLY A 254 -13.18 7.25 4.34
C GLY A 254 -13.46 8.73 4.08
N GLU A 255 -13.92 9.08 2.88
CA GLU A 255 -14.21 10.45 2.45
C GLU A 255 -15.70 10.57 2.11
N PRO A 256 -16.41 11.57 2.68
CA PRO A 256 -17.78 11.83 2.27
C PRO A 256 -17.85 12.29 0.81
N ASP A 257 -18.90 11.89 0.09
CA ASP A 257 -19.15 12.25 -1.31
C ASP A 257 -19.82 13.62 -1.50
N PHE A 258 -20.24 14.28 -0.41
CA PHE A 258 -20.77 15.64 -0.43
C PHE A 258 -19.67 16.71 -0.34
N PRO A 259 -19.82 17.88 -1.01
CA PRO A 259 -18.86 18.98 -0.90
C PRO A 259 -19.07 19.82 0.36
N PRO A 260 -18.08 20.64 0.77
CA PRO A 260 -18.30 21.69 1.76
C PRO A 260 -19.41 22.68 1.34
N PRO A 261 -20.08 23.35 2.29
CA PRO A 261 -21.06 24.39 1.97
C PRO A 261 -20.49 25.49 1.07
N LYS A 262 -21.32 26.05 0.18
CA LYS A 262 -20.88 27.03 -0.83
C LYS A 262 -20.13 28.23 -0.23
N SER A 263 -20.60 28.79 0.88
CA SER A 263 -19.94 29.93 1.52
C SER A 263 -18.55 29.58 2.07
N VAL A 264 -18.32 28.33 2.49
CA VAL A 264 -17.00 27.83 2.91
C VAL A 264 -16.05 27.80 1.71
N LEU A 265 -16.51 27.32 0.55
CA LEU A 265 -15.74 27.34 -0.69
C LEU A 265 -15.42 28.77 -1.15
N GLU A 266 -16.42 29.66 -1.13
CA GLU A 266 -16.27 31.07 -1.47
C GLU A 266 -15.28 31.79 -0.54
N ALA A 267 -15.26 31.46 0.75
CA ALA A 267 -14.27 31.98 1.70
C ALA A 267 -12.84 31.58 1.31
N GLY A 268 -12.63 30.33 0.87
CA GLY A 268 -11.34 29.86 0.36
C GLY A 268 -10.90 30.58 -0.91
N VAL A 269 -11.80 30.74 -1.87
CA VAL A 269 -11.53 31.49 -3.12
C VAL A 269 -11.16 32.94 -2.81
N LYS A 270 -11.93 33.60 -1.93
CA LYS A 270 -11.66 34.97 -1.52
C LYS A 270 -10.30 35.10 -0.81
N ALA A 271 -9.95 34.14 0.05
CA ALA A 271 -8.65 34.11 0.71
C ALA A 271 -7.49 34.07 -0.31
N LEU A 272 -7.61 33.22 -1.33
CA LEU A 272 -6.62 33.14 -2.41
C LEU A 272 -6.55 34.44 -3.23
N GLN A 273 -7.70 34.99 -3.64
CA GLN A 273 -7.77 36.23 -4.41
C GLN A 273 -7.20 37.45 -3.67
N THR A 274 -7.32 37.48 -2.34
CA THR A 274 -6.82 38.57 -1.49
C THR A 274 -5.41 38.32 -0.97
N GLY A 275 -4.75 37.24 -1.40
CA GLY A 275 -3.36 36.95 -1.05
C GLY A 275 -3.15 36.45 0.39
N GLN A 276 -4.16 35.86 1.02
CA GLN A 276 -4.09 35.24 2.35
C GLN A 276 -3.32 33.90 2.33
N THR A 277 -2.07 33.95 1.87
CA THR A 277 -1.20 32.78 1.62
C THR A 277 0.06 32.80 2.49
N LYS A 278 0.17 33.74 3.42
CA LYS A 278 1.30 33.85 4.34
C LYS A 278 1.13 32.94 5.56
N TYR A 279 2.22 32.79 6.32
CA TYR A 279 2.19 32.14 7.63
C TYR A 279 1.15 32.79 8.54
N CYS A 280 0.52 31.97 9.37
CA CYS A 280 -0.28 32.43 10.49
C CYS A 280 0.39 32.00 11.80
N ASP A 281 -0.24 32.30 12.93
CA ASP A 281 0.22 31.85 14.23
C ASP A 281 0.45 30.32 14.23
N MET A 282 1.56 29.88 14.81
CA MET A 282 1.93 28.46 14.93
C MET A 282 0.85 27.61 15.60
N ARG A 283 0.11 28.20 16.53
CA ARG A 283 -1.04 27.61 17.22
C ARG A 283 -2.30 27.56 16.35
N GLY A 284 -2.33 28.35 15.28
CA GLY A 284 -3.48 28.61 14.43
C GLY A 284 -4.14 29.96 14.72
N MET A 285 -4.94 30.42 13.76
CA MET A 285 -5.62 31.72 13.80
C MET A 285 -6.46 31.86 15.08
N ALA A 286 -6.32 33.01 15.76
CA ALA A 286 -7.01 33.27 17.03
C ALA A 286 -8.52 33.10 16.92
N GLU A 287 -9.11 33.64 15.85
CA GLU A 287 -10.55 33.52 15.56
C GLU A 287 -11.00 32.06 15.46
N LEU A 288 -10.22 31.20 14.79
CA LEU A 288 -10.55 29.77 14.67
C LEU A 288 -10.54 29.08 16.04
N ARG A 289 -9.51 29.35 16.85
CA ARG A 289 -9.38 28.80 18.20
C ARG A 289 -10.56 29.23 19.08
N GLU A 290 -10.93 30.50 19.06
CA GLU A 290 -12.08 31.02 19.79
C GLU A 290 -13.39 30.34 19.35
N LEU A 291 -13.63 30.20 18.05
CA LEU A 291 -14.83 29.53 17.52
C LEU A 291 -14.89 28.05 17.94
N ILE A 292 -13.75 27.35 17.93
CA ILE A 292 -13.67 25.96 18.41
C ILE A 292 -14.01 25.89 19.91
N THR A 293 -13.45 26.78 20.75
CA THR A 293 -13.79 26.77 22.20
C THR A 293 -15.26 27.05 22.45
N LYS A 294 -15.88 27.98 21.70
CA LYS A 294 -17.33 28.26 21.78
C LYS A 294 -18.16 27.04 21.39
N TYR A 295 -17.77 26.34 20.33
CA TYR A 295 -18.43 25.12 19.90
C TYR A 295 -18.31 24.02 20.96
N LEU A 296 -17.10 23.73 21.44
CA LEU A 296 -16.86 22.70 22.45
C LEU A 296 -17.63 22.99 23.75
N HIS A 297 -17.69 24.25 24.18
CA HIS A 297 -18.49 24.63 25.34
C HIS A 297 -19.99 24.37 25.10
N ARG A 298 -20.53 24.76 23.94
CA ARG A 298 -21.96 24.63 23.64
C ARG A 298 -22.40 23.18 23.41
N THR A 299 -21.62 22.40 22.67
CA THR A 299 -22.02 21.05 22.22
C THR A 299 -21.51 19.94 23.12
N LYS A 300 -20.39 20.18 23.81
CA LYS A 300 -19.75 19.18 24.66
C LYS A 300 -19.74 19.58 26.13
N GLY A 301 -19.93 20.86 26.47
CA GLY A 301 -19.92 21.33 27.86
C GLY A 301 -18.51 21.50 28.45
N VAL A 302 -17.45 21.32 27.65
CA VAL A 302 -16.06 21.51 28.08
C VAL A 302 -15.62 22.94 27.78
N SER A 303 -14.87 23.53 28.71
CA SER A 303 -14.24 24.84 28.56
C SER A 303 -12.74 24.67 28.38
N TYR A 304 -12.18 25.37 27.40
CA TYR A 304 -10.73 25.46 27.17
C TYR A 304 -10.36 26.92 26.94
N ASP A 305 -9.18 27.34 27.41
CA ASP A 305 -8.61 28.62 27.06
C ASP A 305 -8.11 28.60 25.59
N PRO A 306 -8.69 29.40 24.68
CA PRO A 306 -8.28 29.40 23.29
C PRO A 306 -6.79 29.75 23.14
N ALA A 307 -6.21 30.55 24.03
CA ALA A 307 -4.82 31.00 23.95
C ALA A 307 -3.80 29.90 24.31
N THR A 308 -4.17 28.96 25.17
CA THR A 308 -3.21 27.99 25.74
C THR A 308 -3.59 26.53 25.56
N GLU A 309 -4.87 26.21 25.38
CA GLU A 309 -5.41 24.84 25.43
C GLU A 309 -5.96 24.33 24.10
N ILE A 310 -5.88 25.13 23.02
CA ILE A 310 -6.21 24.72 21.65
C ILE A 310 -4.97 24.82 20.75
N GLN A 311 -4.79 23.84 19.86
CA GLN A 311 -3.77 23.85 18.82
C GLN A 311 -4.36 23.35 17.50
N ILE A 312 -4.21 24.15 16.43
CA ILE A 312 -4.61 23.78 15.07
C ILE A 312 -3.46 23.02 14.38
N CYS A 313 -3.78 21.91 13.74
CA CYS A 313 -2.85 20.99 13.10
C CYS A 313 -3.22 20.75 11.64
N SER A 314 -2.27 20.22 10.88
CA SER A 314 -2.43 19.77 9.49
C SER A 314 -3.20 18.44 9.43
N GLY A 315 -4.47 18.49 9.84
CA GLY A 315 -5.35 17.35 10.02
C GLY A 315 -5.19 16.67 11.39
N ALA A 316 -6.19 15.87 11.76
CA ALA A 316 -6.21 15.11 13.01
C ALA A 316 -5.03 14.12 13.14
N GLN A 317 -4.52 13.60 12.02
CA GLN A 317 -3.36 12.70 12.01
C GLN A 317 -2.09 13.36 12.56
N GLN A 318 -1.82 14.62 12.19
CA GLN A 318 -0.69 15.35 12.78
C GLN A 318 -0.92 15.59 14.28
N ALA A 319 -2.16 15.89 14.68
CA ALA A 319 -2.49 16.09 16.07
C ALA A 319 -2.22 14.82 16.90
N LEU A 320 -2.62 13.65 16.40
CA LEU A 320 -2.33 12.34 17.01
C LEU A 320 -0.83 12.08 17.13
N TYR A 321 -0.08 12.30 16.04
CA TYR A 321 1.38 12.14 16.04
C TYR A 321 2.04 13.02 17.10
N ASN A 322 1.69 14.31 17.14
CA ASN A 322 2.26 15.26 18.08
C ASN A 322 1.97 14.88 19.54
N VAL A 323 0.74 14.47 19.85
CA VAL A 323 0.35 14.10 21.23
C VAL A 323 1.03 12.82 21.67
N ILE A 324 1.07 11.79 20.82
CA ILE A 324 1.74 10.52 21.13
C ILE A 324 3.24 10.76 21.35
N LEU A 325 3.89 11.55 20.48
CA LEU A 325 5.30 11.90 20.62
C LEU A 325 5.59 12.77 21.85
N ALA A 326 4.69 13.70 22.20
CA ALA A 326 4.87 14.57 23.36
C ALA A 326 4.79 13.83 24.70
N ILE A 327 4.00 12.74 24.76
CA ILE A 327 3.75 11.99 25.99
C ILE A 327 4.70 10.79 26.13
N CYS A 328 4.95 10.05 25.04
CA CYS A 328 5.66 8.79 25.11
C CYS A 328 7.17 8.95 24.99
N ARG A 329 7.91 8.26 25.87
CA ARG A 329 9.32 7.96 25.70
C ARG A 329 9.49 6.62 25.00
N PRO A 330 10.64 6.34 24.38
CA PRO A 330 10.94 5.00 23.86
C PRO A 330 10.72 3.93 24.93
N GLY A 331 9.92 2.91 24.61
CA GLY A 331 9.56 1.82 25.52
C GLY A 331 8.31 2.03 26.37
N ASP A 332 7.81 3.27 26.51
CA ASP A 332 6.50 3.52 27.12
C ASP A 332 5.40 2.80 26.32
N LYS A 333 4.28 2.47 26.98
CA LYS A 333 3.23 1.67 26.35
C LYS A 333 1.97 2.47 26.05
N VAL A 334 1.35 2.15 24.91
CA VAL A 334 0.07 2.69 24.46
C VAL A 334 -0.92 1.55 24.34
N ILE A 335 -2.05 1.64 25.05
CA ILE A 335 -3.17 0.73 24.86
C ILE A 335 -4.00 1.20 23.67
N LEU A 336 -4.21 0.29 22.72
CA LEU A 336 -5.01 0.50 21.52
C LEU A 336 -6.14 -0.55 21.48
N PRO A 337 -7.41 -0.13 21.57
CA PRO A 337 -8.55 -1.03 21.42
C PRO A 337 -8.71 -1.53 19.98
N ALA A 338 -8.91 -2.83 19.79
CA ALA A 338 -9.20 -3.45 18.50
C ALA A 338 -10.72 -3.55 18.24
N PRO A 339 -11.20 -3.37 17.00
CA PRO A 339 -10.43 -2.92 15.85
C PRO A 339 -10.14 -1.42 15.90
N TYR A 340 -9.08 -0.99 15.23
CA TYR A 340 -8.58 0.38 15.26
C TYR A 340 -8.31 0.97 13.88
N TRP A 341 -8.18 2.29 13.79
CA TRP A 341 -7.67 2.95 12.58
C TRP A 341 -6.16 2.67 12.43
N GLY A 342 -5.77 2.01 11.33
CA GLY A 342 -4.43 1.44 11.16
C GLY A 342 -3.24 2.40 11.35
N ASN A 343 -3.43 3.71 11.13
CA ASN A 343 -2.35 4.67 11.33
C ASN A 343 -1.96 4.86 12.81
N TYR A 344 -2.81 4.50 13.78
CA TYR A 344 -2.42 4.57 15.19
C TYR A 344 -1.20 3.69 15.48
N GLU A 345 -1.19 2.45 14.98
CA GLU A 345 -0.08 1.52 15.17
C GLU A 345 1.22 2.03 14.54
N GLY A 346 1.13 2.58 13.32
CA GLY A 346 2.28 3.20 12.65
C GLY A 346 2.85 4.37 13.44
N ILE A 347 2.00 5.25 13.98
CA ILE A 347 2.43 6.40 14.81
C ILE A 347 3.07 5.92 16.12
N ILE A 348 2.46 4.95 16.82
CA ILE A 348 3.00 4.37 18.07
C ILE A 348 4.40 3.79 17.81
N THR A 349 4.56 3.06 16.71
CA THR A 349 5.83 2.46 16.30
C THR A 349 6.88 3.54 15.99
N GLN A 350 6.50 4.60 15.28
CA GLN A 350 7.41 5.68 14.90
C GLN A 350 8.00 6.42 16.11
N VAL A 351 7.22 6.60 17.18
CA VAL A 351 7.71 7.21 18.42
C VAL A 351 8.45 6.21 19.33
N LYS A 352 8.64 4.96 18.87
CA LYS A 352 9.25 3.85 19.61
C LYS A 352 8.51 3.50 20.90
N ALA A 353 7.21 3.76 20.96
CA ALA A 353 6.35 3.27 22.03
C ALA A 353 5.95 1.82 21.74
N GLY A 354 5.69 1.04 22.80
CA GLY A 354 5.16 -0.31 22.64
C GLY A 354 3.64 -0.31 22.56
N LEU A 355 3.11 -1.03 21.59
CA LEU A 355 1.68 -1.29 21.45
C LEU A 355 1.22 -2.37 22.45
N ILE A 356 0.13 -2.11 23.16
CA ILE A 356 -0.65 -3.11 23.88
C ILE A 356 -2.03 -3.16 23.24
N LEU A 357 -2.33 -4.25 22.56
CA LEU A 357 -3.62 -4.45 21.92
C LEU A 357 -4.67 -4.83 22.98
N LEU A 358 -5.78 -4.10 23.02
CA LEU A 358 -6.96 -4.44 23.82
C LEU A 358 -8.04 -5.01 22.89
N HIS A 359 -8.16 -6.34 22.87
CA HIS A 359 -9.10 -7.04 22.00
C HIS A 359 -10.54 -6.85 22.48
N ASN A 360 -11.37 -6.16 21.70
CA ASN A 360 -12.81 -6.10 21.92
C ASN A 360 -13.51 -7.10 21.01
N LYS A 361 -14.65 -7.60 21.47
CA LYS A 361 -15.37 -8.67 20.79
C LYS A 361 -16.53 -8.14 19.97
N LEU A 362 -16.85 -8.84 18.90
CA LEU A 362 -18.03 -8.55 18.10
C LEU A 362 -19.32 -8.63 18.94
N GLU A 363 -19.40 -9.58 19.87
CA GLU A 363 -20.56 -9.77 20.76
C GLU A 363 -20.79 -8.57 21.70
N GLU A 364 -19.78 -7.71 21.84
CA GLU A 364 -19.80 -6.48 22.63
C GLU A 364 -19.83 -5.24 21.72
N ASP A 365 -20.23 -5.41 20.46
CA ASP A 365 -20.24 -4.37 19.41
C ASP A 365 -18.87 -3.68 19.24
N TYR A 366 -17.79 -4.43 19.51
CA TYR A 366 -16.41 -3.92 19.55
C TYR A 366 -16.21 -2.71 20.49
N LEU A 367 -17.09 -2.52 21.49
CA LEU A 367 -16.94 -1.50 22.51
C LEU A 367 -15.88 -1.94 23.53
N ILE A 368 -15.18 -0.97 24.13
CA ILE A 368 -14.16 -1.23 25.15
C ILE A 368 -14.79 -1.95 26.34
N ASN A 369 -14.38 -3.17 26.63
CA ASN A 369 -14.81 -3.87 27.84
C ASN A 369 -14.06 -3.31 29.07
N PRO A 370 -14.75 -2.70 30.06
CA PRO A 370 -14.08 -2.10 31.23
C PRO A 370 -13.32 -3.11 32.11
N VAL A 371 -13.78 -4.37 32.17
CA VAL A 371 -13.13 -5.43 32.96
C VAL A 371 -11.80 -5.83 32.30
N GLU A 372 -11.81 -6.06 30.99
CA GLU A 372 -10.58 -6.37 30.25
C GLU A 372 -9.64 -5.16 30.18
N LEU A 373 -10.16 -3.93 30.10
CA LEU A 373 -9.35 -2.71 30.22
C LEU A 373 -8.61 -2.67 31.56
N GLU A 374 -9.31 -2.89 32.68
CA GLU A 374 -8.69 -2.90 34.01
C GLU A 374 -7.61 -3.98 34.14
N LYS A 375 -7.91 -5.19 33.68
CA LYS A 375 -6.96 -6.31 33.68
C LYS A 375 -5.72 -6.00 32.84
N THR A 376 -5.91 -5.42 31.66
CA THR A 376 -4.84 -5.03 30.74
C THR A 376 -3.95 -3.95 31.35
N LEU A 377 -4.56 -2.92 31.94
CA LEU A 377 -3.83 -1.86 32.65
C LEU A 377 -3.07 -2.39 33.86
N SER A 378 -3.68 -3.31 34.64
CA SER A 378 -3.04 -3.95 35.80
C SER A 378 -1.81 -4.77 35.40
N ALA A 379 -1.90 -5.49 34.28
CA ALA A 379 -0.78 -6.26 33.72
C ALA A 379 0.31 -5.37 33.10
N ASN A 380 0.02 -4.09 32.83
CA ASN A 380 0.90 -3.17 32.13
C ASN A 380 0.99 -1.80 32.82
N PRO A 381 1.56 -1.73 34.04
CA PRO A 381 1.64 -0.50 34.83
C PRO A 381 2.41 0.64 34.13
N GLN A 382 3.29 0.32 33.19
CA GLN A 382 4.06 1.25 32.37
C GLN A 382 3.24 1.98 31.28
N THR A 383 1.94 1.66 31.14
CA THR A 383 1.05 2.31 30.16
C THR A 383 0.98 3.81 30.40
N LYS A 384 1.13 4.60 29.33
CA LYS A 384 1.02 6.07 29.34
C LYS A 384 -0.22 6.58 28.65
N ILE A 385 -0.69 5.90 27.61
CA ILE A 385 -1.80 6.36 26.79
C ILE A 385 -2.83 5.24 26.62
N LEU A 386 -4.11 5.59 26.71
CA LEU A 386 -5.22 4.86 26.12
C LEU A 386 -5.75 5.68 24.94
N ILE A 387 -5.82 5.07 23.75
CA ILE A 387 -6.49 5.68 22.60
C ILE A 387 -7.96 5.28 22.63
N LEU A 388 -8.85 6.26 22.58
CA LEU A 388 -10.30 6.09 22.50
C LEU A 388 -10.80 6.80 21.24
N CYS A 389 -11.11 6.02 20.19
CA CYS A 389 -11.78 6.54 19.00
C CYS A 389 -13.30 6.37 19.18
N ASN A 390 -14.01 7.47 19.39
CA ASN A 390 -15.44 7.46 19.67
C ASN A 390 -16.14 8.67 19.04
N PRO A 391 -16.88 8.51 17.94
CA PRO A 391 -17.27 7.25 17.31
C PRO A 391 -16.15 6.48 16.59
N SER A 392 -16.29 5.16 16.48
CA SER A 392 -15.21 4.28 16.01
C SER A 392 -15.02 4.26 14.48
N ASN A 393 -13.76 4.31 14.07
CA ASN A 393 -13.26 3.75 12.81
C ASN A 393 -12.31 2.59 13.19
N PRO A 394 -12.58 1.34 12.79
CA PRO A 394 -13.47 0.95 11.68
C PRO A 394 -14.84 0.41 12.10
N ALA A 395 -15.11 0.21 13.39
CA ALA A 395 -16.30 -0.54 13.82
C ALA A 395 -17.63 0.15 13.50
N GLY A 396 -17.65 1.49 13.38
CA GLY A 396 -18.89 2.25 13.18
C GLY A 396 -19.77 2.33 14.42
N THR A 397 -19.25 1.95 15.59
CA THR A 397 -19.99 1.89 16.86
C THR A 397 -19.69 3.08 17.76
N LEU A 398 -20.65 3.38 18.64
CA LEU A 398 -20.62 4.52 19.56
C LEU A 398 -20.72 4.04 21.01
N HIS A 399 -19.77 4.46 21.85
CA HIS A 399 -19.86 4.28 23.29
C HIS A 399 -20.91 5.22 23.86
N SER A 400 -21.92 4.65 24.53
CA SER A 400 -22.92 5.45 25.24
C SER A 400 -22.30 6.22 26.41
N PRO A 401 -22.92 7.32 26.88
CA PRO A 401 -22.47 8.05 28.07
C PRO A 401 -22.26 7.15 29.30
N ALA A 402 -23.16 6.19 29.52
CA ALA A 402 -23.07 5.25 30.63
C ALA A 402 -21.89 4.27 30.47
N HIS A 403 -21.54 3.92 29.24
CA HIS A 403 -20.40 3.05 28.97
C HIS A 403 -19.06 3.78 29.13
N LEU A 404 -18.97 5.03 28.63
CA LEU A 404 -17.80 5.88 28.87
C LEU A 404 -17.55 6.12 30.37
N GLU A 405 -18.61 6.26 31.17
CA GLU A 405 -18.49 6.36 32.62
C GLU A 405 -17.83 5.11 33.25
N LYS A 406 -18.12 3.91 32.74
CA LYS A 406 -17.48 2.68 33.22
C LYS A 406 -15.99 2.64 32.88
N ILE A 407 -15.61 3.12 31.69
CA ILE A 407 -14.20 3.27 31.29
C ILE A 407 -13.50 4.28 32.21
N ALA A 408 -14.11 5.44 32.44
CA ALA A 408 -13.57 6.45 33.35
C ALA A 408 -13.46 5.94 34.79
N ALA A 409 -14.41 5.12 35.25
CA ALA A 409 -14.36 4.50 36.58
C ALA A 409 -13.13 3.61 36.76
N VAL A 410 -12.73 2.86 35.73
CA VAL A 410 -11.45 2.13 35.73
C VAL A 410 -10.30 3.13 35.84
N LEU A 411 -10.23 4.11 34.93
CA LEU A 411 -9.11 5.06 34.86
C LEU A 411 -8.93 5.91 36.14
N ARG A 412 -10.01 6.19 36.89
CA ARG A 412 -9.96 6.94 38.15
C ARG A 412 -9.30 6.18 39.31
N LYS A 413 -9.16 4.85 39.21
CA LYS A 413 -8.49 4.04 40.23
C LYS A 413 -7.07 4.59 40.48
N PRO A 414 -6.61 4.70 41.75
CA PRO A 414 -5.36 5.39 42.08
C PRO A 414 -4.15 4.94 41.26
N GLN A 415 -4.04 3.64 41.00
CA GLN A 415 -2.95 3.03 40.24
C GLN A 415 -2.97 3.33 38.73
N PHE A 416 -4.02 3.93 38.18
CA PHE A 416 -4.15 4.26 36.76
C PHE A 416 -4.24 5.77 36.51
N ARG A 417 -4.03 6.62 37.53
CA ARG A 417 -4.15 8.07 37.39
C ARG A 417 -3.16 8.70 36.41
N HIS A 418 -2.05 8.03 36.15
CA HIS A 418 -1.00 8.48 35.23
C HIS A 418 -1.31 8.23 33.74
N VAL A 419 -2.38 7.49 33.42
CA VAL A 419 -2.72 7.15 32.02
C VAL A 419 -3.45 8.31 31.36
N VAL A 420 -2.90 8.87 30.30
CA VAL A 420 -3.55 9.90 29.49
C VAL A 420 -4.53 9.24 28.52
N VAL A 421 -5.66 9.89 28.23
CA VAL A 421 -6.61 9.46 27.20
C VAL A 421 -6.46 10.37 25.99
N ILE A 422 -6.21 9.77 24.83
CA ILE A 422 -6.42 10.46 23.55
C ILE A 422 -7.84 10.14 23.12
N SER A 423 -8.73 11.14 23.16
CA SER A 423 -10.11 11.02 22.70
C SER A 423 -10.20 11.50 21.26
N ASP A 424 -10.20 10.57 20.30
CA ASP A 424 -10.41 10.89 18.89
C ASP A 424 -11.90 10.90 18.58
N GLU A 425 -12.44 12.11 18.44
CA GLU A 425 -13.88 12.38 18.26
C GLU A 425 -14.16 12.94 16.86
N ILE A 426 -13.30 12.67 15.87
CA ILE A 426 -13.41 13.19 14.50
C ILE A 426 -14.75 12.86 13.79
N TYR A 427 -15.46 11.83 14.25
CA TYR A 427 -16.77 11.38 13.73
C TYR A 427 -17.97 11.85 14.56
N GLU A 428 -17.78 12.72 15.56
CA GLU A 428 -18.80 13.03 16.58
C GLU A 428 -20.17 13.52 16.08
N GLN A 429 -20.24 14.11 14.87
CA GLN A 429 -21.51 14.59 14.28
C GLN A 429 -22.19 13.52 13.42
N LEU A 430 -21.52 12.39 13.16
CA LEU A 430 -22.00 11.31 12.33
C LEU A 430 -22.57 10.21 13.22
N VAL A 431 -23.69 10.50 13.86
CA VAL A 431 -24.42 9.58 14.74
C VAL A 431 -25.81 9.36 14.18
N TYR A 432 -26.20 8.10 14.03
CA TYR A 432 -27.49 7.74 13.45
C TYR A 432 -28.50 7.45 14.55
N GLN A 433 -29.75 7.85 14.33
CA GLN A 433 -30.85 7.58 15.26
C GLN A 433 -31.88 6.71 14.55
N ASP A 434 -32.06 5.47 15.01
CA ASP A 434 -33.14 4.62 14.48
C ASP A 434 -34.47 4.96 15.17
N GLU A 435 -35.57 4.63 14.50
CA GLU A 435 -36.91 4.79 15.07
C GLU A 435 -37.10 3.81 16.24
N GLY A 436 -37.67 4.30 17.35
CA GLY A 436 -38.03 3.48 18.51
C GLY A 436 -36.87 3.05 19.42
N VAL A 437 -35.61 3.42 19.12
CA VAL A 437 -34.47 3.23 20.06
C VAL A 437 -34.20 4.50 20.88
N PRO A 438 -33.65 4.38 22.11
CA PRO A 438 -33.24 5.54 22.90
C PRO A 438 -32.30 6.46 22.12
N GLU A 439 -32.31 7.75 22.48
CA GLU A 439 -31.44 8.75 21.86
C GLU A 439 -29.96 8.38 22.02
N ARG A 440 -29.23 8.42 20.90
CA ARG A 440 -27.78 8.21 20.87
C ARG A 440 -27.07 9.55 20.99
N THR A 441 -26.18 9.66 21.99
CA THR A 441 -25.44 10.90 22.25
C THR A 441 -23.94 10.64 22.26
N CYS A 442 -23.19 11.37 21.44
CA CYS A 442 -21.73 11.37 21.47
C CYS A 442 -21.23 12.32 22.58
N LYS A 443 -21.00 11.76 23.77
CA LYS A 443 -20.46 12.49 24.93
C LYS A 443 -18.94 12.60 24.83
N ASN A 444 -18.42 13.82 25.01
CA ASN A 444 -16.99 14.07 25.08
C ASN A 444 -16.39 13.42 26.34
N PHE A 445 -15.26 12.74 26.20
CA PHE A 445 -14.67 12.01 27.32
C PHE A 445 -14.15 12.93 28.44
N ALA A 446 -13.64 14.12 28.09
CA ALA A 446 -13.11 15.09 29.05
C ALA A 446 -14.20 15.72 29.95
N MET A 447 -15.48 15.57 29.61
CA MET A 447 -16.60 15.98 30.48
C MET A 447 -16.82 15.07 31.68
N ILE A 448 -16.32 13.85 31.62
CA ILE A 448 -16.54 12.89 32.68
C ILE A 448 -15.71 13.34 33.90
N PRO A 449 -16.30 13.41 35.11
CA PRO A 449 -15.57 13.87 36.30
C PRO A 449 -14.23 13.16 36.48
N GLY A 450 -13.17 13.96 36.65
CA GLY A 450 -11.78 13.52 36.83
C GLY A 450 -11.05 13.09 35.56
N MET A 451 -11.63 13.30 34.36
CA MET A 451 -10.99 12.97 33.08
C MET A 451 -10.43 14.20 32.34
N HIS A 452 -10.90 15.42 32.64
CA HIS A 452 -10.50 16.64 31.92
C HIS A 452 -8.98 16.87 31.95
N GLU A 453 -8.36 16.74 33.12
CA GLU A 453 -6.94 17.00 33.37
C GLU A 453 -5.98 16.02 32.68
N ARG A 454 -6.52 14.96 32.07
CA ARG A 454 -5.77 13.83 31.50
C ARG A 454 -6.36 13.33 30.19
N THR A 455 -7.16 14.16 29.51
CA THR A 455 -7.70 13.85 28.19
C THR A 455 -7.22 14.89 27.21
N VAL A 456 -6.69 14.43 26.07
CA VAL A 456 -6.45 15.28 24.90
C VAL A 456 -7.46 14.89 23.84
N LEU A 457 -8.39 15.81 23.56
CA LEU A 457 -9.36 15.70 22.48
C LEU A 457 -8.66 15.91 21.14
N ILE A 458 -8.93 15.04 20.18
CA ILE A 458 -8.54 15.17 18.78
C ILE A 458 -9.81 15.24 17.93
N ASN A 459 -9.90 16.25 17.07
CA ASN A 459 -11.03 16.43 16.17
C ASN A 459 -10.59 17.27 14.95
N GLY A 460 -11.50 17.63 14.04
CA GLY A 460 -11.16 18.36 12.84
C GLY A 460 -12.28 18.49 11.83
N PHE A 461 -11.92 18.93 10.63
CA PHE A 461 -12.88 19.36 9.61
C PHE A 461 -13.04 18.34 8.47
N SER A 462 -12.30 17.25 8.50
CA SER A 462 -12.25 16.30 7.38
C SER A 462 -13.58 15.57 7.14
N LYS A 463 -14.37 15.28 8.18
CA LYS A 463 -15.51 14.36 8.08
C LYS A 463 -16.84 15.12 8.02
N ALA A 464 -17.26 15.72 9.13
CA ALA A 464 -18.52 16.45 9.20
C ALA A 464 -18.60 17.70 8.28
N TYR A 465 -17.46 18.20 7.80
CA TYR A 465 -17.40 19.39 6.93
C TYR A 465 -16.92 19.08 5.52
N ALA A 466 -16.64 17.81 5.19
CA ALA A 466 -16.10 17.37 3.89
C ALA A 466 -14.82 18.11 3.45
N MET A 467 -13.93 18.44 4.40
CA MET A 467 -12.67 19.15 4.15
C MET A 467 -11.45 18.22 4.24
N THR A 468 -11.53 16.99 3.72
CA THR A 468 -10.46 15.98 3.80
C THR A 468 -9.15 16.49 3.23
N GLY A 469 -9.16 17.02 2.00
CA GLY A 469 -7.99 17.51 1.28
C GLY A 469 -7.39 18.81 1.81
N LEU A 470 -8.13 19.58 2.62
CA LEU A 470 -7.65 20.84 3.20
C LEU A 470 -6.78 20.63 4.44
N ARG A 471 -6.74 19.41 4.99
CA ARG A 471 -5.86 19.03 6.09
C ARG A 471 -5.96 19.98 7.29
N ILE A 472 -7.17 20.23 7.80
CA ILE A 472 -7.38 21.01 9.03
C ILE A 472 -7.94 20.12 10.13
N GLY A 473 -7.21 20.03 11.24
CA GLY A 473 -7.62 19.38 12.48
C GLY A 473 -7.20 20.20 13.68
N TYR A 474 -7.59 19.78 14.87
CA TYR A 474 -7.20 20.43 16.10
C TYR A 474 -7.10 19.44 17.25
N MET A 475 -6.34 19.84 18.25
CA MET A 475 -6.35 19.22 19.57
C MET A 475 -6.80 20.22 20.62
N ALA A 476 -7.50 19.73 21.64
CA ALA A 476 -7.92 20.48 22.81
C ALA A 476 -7.61 19.70 24.08
N GLY A 477 -7.04 20.34 25.09
CA GLY A 477 -6.70 19.65 26.33
C GLY A 477 -5.81 20.47 27.26
N PRO A 478 -5.35 19.86 28.37
CA PRO A 478 -4.55 20.55 29.36
C PRO A 478 -3.34 21.25 28.75
N LYS A 479 -3.15 22.52 29.10
CA LYS A 479 -2.07 23.40 28.60
C LYS A 479 -0.71 22.72 28.47
N HIS A 480 -0.30 21.94 29.48
CA HIS A 480 1.02 21.30 29.50
C HIS A 480 1.24 20.28 28.36
N PHE A 481 0.19 19.60 27.89
CA PHE A 481 0.29 18.73 26.70
C PHE A 481 0.31 19.56 25.42
N ILE A 482 -0.54 20.59 25.35
CA ILE A 482 -0.71 21.42 24.16
C ILE A 482 0.56 22.24 23.87
N GLU A 483 1.23 22.79 24.89
CA GLU A 483 2.49 23.52 24.72
C GLU A 483 3.62 22.62 24.17
N ALA A 484 3.72 21.38 24.65
CA ALA A 484 4.68 20.42 24.11
C ALA A 484 4.39 20.07 22.64
N CYS A 485 3.10 19.89 22.29
CA CYS A 485 2.68 19.65 20.91
C CYS A 485 2.94 20.87 20.00
N GLN A 486 2.72 22.08 20.51
CA GLN A 486 3.00 23.33 19.80
C GLN A 486 4.50 23.45 19.48
N LEU A 487 5.37 23.13 20.45
CA LEU A 487 6.82 23.13 20.25
C LEU A 487 7.24 22.17 19.13
N MET A 488 6.71 20.94 19.15
CA MET A 488 6.97 19.95 18.10
C MET A 488 6.49 20.44 16.74
N GLN A 489 5.26 20.96 16.66
CA GLN A 489 4.70 21.44 15.40
C GLN A 489 5.53 22.58 14.78
N GLY A 490 6.07 23.47 15.61
CA GLY A 490 6.95 24.55 15.18
C GLY A 490 8.21 24.09 14.45
N GLN A 491 8.67 22.88 14.75
CA GLN A 491 9.85 22.28 14.11
C GLN A 491 9.48 21.38 12.92
N THR A 492 8.22 20.96 12.78
CA THR A 492 7.80 20.05 11.70
C THR A 492 7.10 20.75 10.55
N THR A 493 6.18 21.68 10.84
CA THR A 493 5.29 22.27 9.82
C THR A 493 5.00 23.75 10.03
N SER A 494 5.52 24.37 11.10
CA SER A 494 5.15 25.71 11.53
C SER A 494 3.65 25.81 11.87
N CYS A 495 2.79 26.21 10.94
CA CYS A 495 1.35 26.34 11.12
C CYS A 495 0.58 25.53 10.06
N ALA A 496 -0.66 25.13 10.38
CA ALA A 496 -1.57 24.59 9.36
C ALA A 496 -1.84 25.62 8.26
N ASN A 497 -2.20 25.17 7.05
CA ASN A 497 -2.36 26.06 5.90
C ASN A 497 -3.42 27.16 6.16
N SER A 498 -3.10 28.40 5.80
CA SER A 498 -3.90 29.59 6.14
C SER A 498 -5.25 29.62 5.44
N VAL A 499 -5.33 29.21 4.17
CA VAL A 499 -6.59 29.15 3.40
C VAL A 499 -7.57 28.16 4.02
N GLY A 500 -7.11 26.95 4.38
CA GLY A 500 -7.93 25.95 5.03
C GLY A 500 -8.43 26.40 6.41
N GLN A 501 -7.61 27.15 7.16
CA GLN A 501 -8.06 27.76 8.43
C GLN A 501 -9.15 28.81 8.22
N ILE A 502 -9.06 29.64 7.18
CA ILE A 502 -10.13 30.60 6.83
C ILE A 502 -11.42 29.89 6.45
N MET A 503 -11.33 28.81 5.67
CA MET A 503 -12.48 27.97 5.35
C MET A 503 -13.07 27.31 6.61
N ALA A 504 -12.22 26.85 7.55
CA ALA A 504 -12.67 26.29 8.81
C ALA A 504 -13.34 27.33 9.72
N ILE A 505 -12.89 28.59 9.72
CA ILE A 505 -13.55 29.71 10.42
C ILE A 505 -14.97 29.88 9.90
N GLU A 506 -15.16 29.92 8.58
CA GLU A 506 -16.49 30.03 7.97
C GLU A 506 -17.36 28.81 8.31
N ALA A 507 -16.80 27.61 8.24
CA ALA A 507 -17.49 26.38 8.61
C ALA A 507 -17.97 26.40 10.08
N MET A 508 -17.14 26.86 11.01
CA MET A 508 -17.50 26.99 12.42
C MET A 508 -18.56 28.08 12.67
N LYS A 509 -18.52 29.19 11.94
CA LYS A 509 -19.56 30.23 12.02
C LYS A 509 -20.92 29.68 11.61
N LEU A 510 -20.97 28.92 10.50
CA LEU A 510 -22.19 28.25 10.05
C LEU A 510 -22.67 27.24 11.08
N GLU A 511 -21.78 26.40 11.62
CA GLU A 511 -22.11 25.40 12.64
C GLU A 511 -22.74 26.05 13.87
N LEU A 512 -22.07 27.06 14.44
CA LEU A 512 -22.58 27.79 15.61
C LEU A 512 -23.91 28.48 15.34
N ALA A 513 -24.09 29.06 14.15
CA ALA A 513 -25.35 29.68 13.77
C ALA A 513 -26.49 28.66 13.61
N SER A 514 -26.20 27.46 13.09
CA SER A 514 -27.18 26.37 13.02
C SER A 514 -27.57 25.87 14.41
N ILE A 515 -26.60 25.71 15.31
CA ILE A 515 -26.86 25.36 16.72
C ILE A 515 -27.75 26.42 17.39
N GLU A 516 -27.50 27.71 17.16
CA GLU A 516 -28.33 28.80 17.69
C GLU A 516 -29.77 28.76 17.18
N ARG A 517 -30.00 28.23 15.97
CA ARG A 517 -31.33 28.01 15.41
C ARG A 517 -31.97 26.67 15.81
N GLY A 518 -31.26 25.82 16.56
CA GLY A 518 -31.71 24.46 16.90
C GLY A 518 -31.66 23.49 15.72
N GLU A 519 -30.82 23.75 14.72
CA GLU A 519 -30.69 22.98 13.49
C GLU A 519 -29.41 22.13 13.52
N VAL A 520 -29.45 20.97 12.85
CA VAL A 520 -28.25 20.19 12.52
C VAL A 520 -27.77 20.59 11.14
N ARG A 521 -26.59 21.23 11.04
CA ARG A 521 -26.06 21.75 9.77
C ARG A 521 -26.01 20.70 8.66
N ILE A 522 -25.65 19.47 9.01
CA ILE A 522 -25.50 18.33 8.08
C ILE A 522 -26.70 17.40 8.05
N ALA A 523 -27.90 17.85 8.45
CA ALA A 523 -29.07 16.98 8.55
C ALA A 523 -29.35 16.19 7.26
N LYS A 524 -29.24 16.84 6.10
CA LYS A 524 -29.45 16.20 4.79
C LYS A 524 -28.36 15.18 4.46
N ASP A 525 -27.09 15.51 4.72
CA ASP A 525 -25.96 14.62 4.46
C ASP A 525 -26.00 13.41 5.40
N LEU A 526 -26.39 13.62 6.66
CA LEU A 526 -26.58 12.56 7.64
C LEU A 526 -27.73 11.62 7.24
N GLN A 527 -28.84 12.17 6.73
CA GLN A 527 -29.96 11.38 6.20
C GLN A 527 -29.54 10.54 4.99
N ASP A 528 -28.76 11.09 4.06
CA ASP A 528 -28.25 10.35 2.90
C ASP A 528 -27.30 9.21 3.32
N LEU A 529 -26.36 9.50 4.22
CA LEU A 529 -25.49 8.47 4.80
C LEU A 529 -26.29 7.40 5.56
N ASP A 530 -27.38 7.78 6.23
CA ASP A 530 -28.24 6.84 6.94
C ASP A 530 -28.99 5.91 5.98
N LEU A 531 -29.48 6.43 4.84
CA LEU A 531 -30.08 5.60 3.79
C LEU A 531 -29.09 4.57 3.24
N LYS A 532 -27.84 4.99 2.98
CA LYS A 532 -26.75 4.10 2.56
C LYS A 532 -26.44 3.05 3.63
N ARG A 533 -26.35 3.45 4.90
CA ARG A 533 -26.16 2.56 6.05
C ARG A 533 -27.26 1.51 6.14
N GLN A 534 -28.52 1.93 6.11
CA GLN A 534 -29.68 1.03 6.19
C GLN A 534 -29.71 0.05 4.99
N TYR A 535 -29.37 0.51 3.79
CA TYR A 535 -29.26 -0.34 2.61
C TYR A 535 -28.20 -1.44 2.80
N VAL A 536 -26.96 -1.07 3.18
CA VAL A 536 -25.87 -2.04 3.39
C VAL A 536 -26.21 -3.01 4.52
N VAL A 537 -26.76 -2.53 5.65
CA VAL A 537 -27.22 -3.38 6.75
C VAL A 537 -28.28 -4.38 6.29
N LYS A 538 -29.25 -3.95 5.49
CA LYS A 538 -30.29 -4.83 4.94
C LYS A 538 -29.69 -5.91 4.04
N ARG A 539 -28.74 -5.54 3.17
CA ARG A 539 -28.03 -6.49 2.30
C ARG A 539 -27.23 -7.51 3.09
N LEU A 540 -26.41 -7.05 4.04
CA LEU A 540 -25.58 -7.94 4.88
C LEU A 540 -26.44 -8.90 5.73
N ARG A 541 -27.58 -8.45 6.26
CA ARG A 541 -28.52 -9.33 6.99
C ARG A 541 -29.16 -10.41 6.14
N ALA A 542 -29.28 -10.19 4.82
CA ALA A 542 -29.81 -11.18 3.90
C ALA A 542 -28.75 -12.24 3.50
N MET A 543 -27.47 -11.95 3.71
CA MET A 543 -26.38 -12.88 3.40
C MET A 543 -26.24 -13.94 4.50
N PRO A 544 -26.26 -15.24 4.17
CA PRO A 544 -26.04 -16.30 5.15
C PRO A 544 -24.68 -16.16 5.82
N LYS A 545 -24.59 -16.50 7.12
CA LYS A 545 -23.33 -16.50 7.91
C LYS A 545 -22.66 -15.13 8.08
N MET A 546 -23.27 -14.05 7.63
CA MET A 546 -22.68 -12.72 7.77
C MET A 546 -22.85 -12.17 9.20
N ARG A 547 -21.76 -11.66 9.78
CA ARG A 547 -21.68 -11.14 11.14
C ARG A 547 -21.05 -9.76 11.12
N PHE A 548 -21.61 -8.81 11.88
CA PHE A 548 -21.09 -7.45 11.98
C PHE A 548 -21.71 -6.74 13.18
N ALA A 549 -20.99 -5.78 13.77
CA ALA A 549 -21.53 -4.92 14.82
C ALA A 549 -22.47 -3.91 14.18
N TYR A 550 -23.62 -3.65 14.82
CA TYR A 550 -24.60 -2.74 14.22
C TYR A 550 -24.03 -1.31 14.14
N PRO A 551 -23.92 -0.70 12.95
CA PRO A 551 -23.31 0.62 12.80
C PRO A 551 -24.23 1.69 13.37
N THR A 552 -23.82 2.32 14.46
CA THR A 552 -24.57 3.41 15.12
C THR A 552 -24.06 4.79 14.73
N SER A 553 -22.93 4.87 14.03
CA SER A 553 -22.18 6.11 13.81
C SER A 553 -21.11 5.97 12.72
N SER A 554 -20.34 7.03 12.50
CA SER A 554 -19.27 7.11 11.50
C SER A 554 -19.84 6.93 10.09
N PHE A 555 -19.13 6.27 9.17
CA PHE A 555 -19.72 5.76 7.92
C PHE A 555 -19.11 4.41 7.55
N TYR A 556 -18.90 3.56 8.56
CA TYR A 556 -18.23 2.28 8.40
C TYR A 556 -19.07 1.14 8.95
N ILE A 557 -18.97 -0.02 8.31
CA ILE A 557 -19.37 -1.32 8.87
C ILE A 557 -18.12 -2.19 8.91
N PHE A 558 -17.86 -2.79 10.06
CA PHE A 558 -16.83 -3.82 10.19
C PHE A 558 -17.49 -5.20 10.19
N MET A 559 -17.27 -5.94 9.11
CA MET A 559 -17.76 -7.30 8.94
C MET A 559 -16.77 -8.31 9.50
N ASP A 560 -17.29 -9.32 10.16
CA ASP A 560 -16.55 -10.49 10.62
C ASP A 560 -16.76 -11.65 9.63
N LEU A 561 -15.65 -12.16 9.11
CA LEU A 561 -15.61 -13.29 8.18
C LEU A 561 -15.04 -14.56 8.84
N ALA A 562 -15.02 -14.65 10.18
CA ALA A 562 -14.51 -15.81 10.89
C ALA A 562 -15.19 -17.12 10.46
N LEU A 563 -16.51 -17.12 10.22
CA LEU A 563 -17.23 -18.31 9.76
C LEU A 563 -16.76 -18.82 8.37
N TYR A 564 -16.14 -17.95 7.58
CA TYR A 564 -15.58 -18.27 6.27
C TYR A 564 -14.10 -18.66 6.34
N PHE A 565 -13.27 -17.92 7.08
CA PHE A 565 -11.81 -18.02 7.01
C PHE A 565 -11.14 -18.60 8.26
N GLU A 566 -11.82 -18.69 9.40
CA GLU A 566 -11.20 -19.24 10.62
C GLU A 566 -10.92 -20.74 10.44
N GLY A 567 -9.62 -21.07 10.38
CA GLY A 567 -9.14 -22.44 10.18
C GLY A 567 -9.42 -23.04 8.81
N LYS A 568 -9.80 -22.22 7.81
CA LYS A 568 -10.20 -22.67 6.47
C LYS A 568 -9.43 -21.95 5.38
N LYS A 569 -9.38 -22.55 4.20
CA LYS A 569 -8.94 -21.92 2.95
C LYS A 569 -10.10 -21.79 1.99
N ALA A 570 -10.06 -20.79 1.12
CA ALA A 570 -11.06 -20.63 0.08
C ALA A 570 -10.50 -20.95 -1.31
N TYR A 571 -11.35 -21.53 -2.16
CA TYR A 571 -11.02 -21.92 -3.53
C TYR A 571 -12.13 -21.49 -4.48
N PRO A 572 -11.81 -20.84 -5.62
CA PRO A 572 -12.76 -20.69 -6.71
C PRO A 572 -13.16 -22.05 -7.29
N ALA A 573 -14.28 -22.09 -8.01
CA ALA A 573 -14.83 -23.32 -8.57
C ALA A 573 -13.85 -24.09 -9.48
N ASP A 574 -12.96 -23.39 -10.18
CA ASP A 574 -11.92 -23.95 -11.05
C ASP A 574 -10.62 -24.32 -10.32
N LYS A 575 -10.52 -24.01 -9.02
CA LYS A 575 -9.33 -24.17 -8.18
C LYS A 575 -8.07 -23.52 -8.78
N SER A 576 -8.23 -22.43 -9.55
CA SER A 576 -7.14 -21.69 -10.19
C SER A 576 -6.19 -21.01 -9.20
N GLU A 577 -6.70 -20.65 -8.02
CA GLU A 577 -5.93 -20.04 -6.93
C GLU A 577 -6.41 -20.54 -5.55
N VAL A 578 -5.62 -20.25 -4.53
CA VAL A 578 -5.90 -20.60 -3.13
C VAL A 578 -5.87 -19.32 -2.31
N LEU A 579 -6.99 -19.01 -1.65
CA LEU A 579 -7.12 -17.89 -0.73
C LEU A 579 -6.86 -18.42 0.69
N HIS A 580 -5.75 -18.02 1.28
CA HIS A 580 -5.31 -18.46 2.60
C HIS A 580 -5.93 -17.66 3.74
N ASN A 581 -6.40 -16.44 3.48
CA ASN A 581 -6.88 -15.51 4.51
C ASN A 581 -7.80 -14.42 3.90
N VAL A 582 -8.27 -13.50 4.74
CA VAL A 582 -9.17 -12.40 4.34
C VAL A 582 -8.48 -11.34 3.47
N ASP A 583 -7.16 -11.17 3.55
CA ASP A 583 -6.44 -10.25 2.65
C ASP A 583 -6.44 -10.81 1.23
N ASP A 584 -6.18 -12.11 1.05
CA ASP A 584 -6.29 -12.79 -0.24
C ASP A 584 -7.72 -12.67 -0.81
N PHE A 585 -8.72 -12.71 0.07
CA PHE A 585 -10.11 -12.46 -0.32
C PHE A 585 -10.36 -11.01 -0.75
N CYS A 586 -9.78 -10.01 -0.09
CA CYS A 586 -9.85 -8.62 -0.54
C CYS A 586 -9.25 -8.47 -1.94
N ASP A 587 -8.13 -9.15 -2.20
CA ASP A 587 -7.47 -9.17 -3.51
C ASP A 587 -8.30 -9.87 -4.58
N TYR A 588 -8.93 -11.00 -4.23
CA TYR A 588 -9.88 -11.71 -5.09
C TYR A 588 -11.12 -10.88 -5.42
N LEU A 589 -11.66 -10.19 -4.43
CA LEU A 589 -12.87 -9.38 -4.57
C LEU A 589 -12.64 -8.25 -5.59
N ILE A 590 -11.51 -7.54 -5.50
CA ILE A 590 -11.20 -6.45 -6.42
C ILE A 590 -10.87 -6.98 -7.83
N SER A 591 -10.16 -8.11 -7.97
CA SER A 591 -9.87 -8.68 -9.30
C SER A 591 -11.09 -9.23 -10.00
N THR A 592 -12.00 -9.86 -9.25
CA THR A 592 -13.16 -10.56 -9.81
C THR A 592 -14.34 -9.63 -10.05
N THR A 593 -14.55 -8.63 -9.18
CA THR A 593 -15.76 -7.80 -9.20
C THR A 593 -15.49 -6.31 -9.29
N GLY A 594 -14.23 -5.89 -9.23
CA GLY A 594 -13.86 -4.47 -9.17
C GLY A 594 -14.16 -3.82 -7.81
N VAL A 595 -14.58 -4.57 -6.79
CA VAL A 595 -14.93 -4.02 -5.48
C VAL A 595 -13.71 -3.98 -4.56
N ALA A 596 -13.38 -2.81 -4.02
CA ALA A 596 -12.25 -2.64 -3.11
C ALA A 596 -12.73 -2.35 -1.68
N VAL A 597 -12.36 -3.19 -0.71
CA VAL A 597 -12.69 -3.04 0.72
C VAL A 597 -11.42 -2.94 1.58
N GLY A 598 -11.54 -2.44 2.81
CA GLY A 598 -10.41 -2.35 3.74
C GLY A 598 -10.17 -3.67 4.49
N PRO A 599 -8.99 -4.30 4.41
CA PRO A 599 -8.69 -5.53 5.15
C PRO A 599 -8.57 -5.25 6.64
N GLY A 600 -9.17 -6.11 7.47
CA GLY A 600 -9.14 -5.97 8.93
C GLY A 600 -7.77 -6.27 9.55
N SER A 601 -6.86 -6.92 8.82
CA SER A 601 -5.49 -7.17 9.27
C SER A 601 -4.70 -5.88 9.55
N ASP A 602 -5.03 -4.77 8.87
CA ASP A 602 -4.51 -3.41 9.14
C ASP A 602 -5.12 -2.76 10.39
N MET A 603 -6.17 -3.35 10.94
CA MET A 603 -7.06 -2.76 11.94
C MET A 603 -7.08 -3.60 13.22
N GLY A 604 -6.13 -4.53 13.36
CA GLY A 604 -6.01 -5.42 14.52
C GLY A 604 -6.96 -6.61 14.53
N GLU A 605 -7.75 -6.82 13.47
CA GLU A 605 -8.76 -7.88 13.38
C GLU A 605 -8.65 -8.61 12.02
N PRO A 606 -7.71 -9.57 11.87
CA PRO A 606 -7.37 -10.19 10.59
C PRO A 606 -8.50 -10.97 9.89
N LEU A 607 -9.55 -11.35 10.64
CA LEU A 607 -10.71 -12.05 10.10
C LEU A 607 -11.83 -11.10 9.67
N GLY A 608 -11.61 -9.78 9.74
CA GLY A 608 -12.61 -8.79 9.38
C GLY A 608 -12.31 -8.03 8.08
N ILE A 609 -13.33 -7.36 7.57
CA ILE A 609 -13.20 -6.34 6.51
C ILE A 609 -14.01 -5.09 6.89
N ARG A 610 -13.50 -3.92 6.52
CA ARG A 610 -14.19 -2.63 6.66
C ARG A 610 -14.82 -2.21 5.33
N ILE A 611 -16.11 -1.92 5.38
CA ILE A 611 -16.85 -1.24 4.31
C ILE A 611 -17.07 0.22 4.69
N SER A 612 -16.65 1.15 3.83
CA SER A 612 -17.08 2.55 3.87
C SER A 612 -18.35 2.72 3.05
N TYR A 613 -19.43 3.23 3.64
CA TYR A 613 -20.67 3.56 2.94
C TYR A 613 -20.81 5.05 2.64
N ALA A 614 -19.67 5.74 2.49
CA ALA A 614 -19.61 7.16 2.16
C ALA A 614 -19.65 7.45 0.65
N ALA A 615 -19.58 6.42 -0.21
CA ALA A 615 -19.64 6.59 -1.66
C ALA A 615 -21.10 6.68 -2.17
N PRO A 616 -21.32 7.06 -3.44
CA PRO A 616 -22.66 7.16 -4.03
C PRO A 616 -23.45 5.84 -3.94
N MET A 617 -24.78 5.93 -3.89
CA MET A 617 -25.65 4.75 -3.75
C MET A 617 -25.43 3.70 -4.85
N ASP A 618 -25.21 4.12 -6.10
CA ASP A 618 -24.93 3.19 -7.20
C ASP A 618 -23.64 2.38 -6.99
N THR A 619 -22.64 2.98 -6.33
CA THR A 619 -21.42 2.27 -5.91
C THR A 619 -21.75 1.26 -4.81
N MET A 620 -22.61 1.61 -3.86
CA MET A 620 -23.05 0.67 -2.80
C MET A 620 -23.79 -0.53 -3.39
N VAL A 621 -24.69 -0.32 -4.35
CA VAL A 621 -25.45 -1.40 -4.99
C VAL A 621 -24.49 -2.39 -5.67
N HIS A 622 -23.62 -1.90 -6.56
CA HIS A 622 -22.65 -2.75 -7.25
C HIS A 622 -21.70 -3.44 -6.27
N ALA A 623 -21.24 -2.73 -5.24
CA ALA A 623 -20.30 -3.30 -4.30
C ALA A 623 -20.91 -4.42 -3.44
N MET A 624 -22.18 -4.27 -3.04
CA MET A 624 -22.88 -5.32 -2.32
C MET A 624 -23.18 -6.53 -3.21
N ASP A 625 -23.49 -6.32 -4.49
CA ASP A 625 -23.68 -7.41 -5.47
C ASP A 625 -22.36 -8.17 -5.70
N GLY A 626 -21.25 -7.44 -5.89
CA GLY A 626 -19.92 -8.03 -6.08
C GLY A 626 -19.45 -8.82 -4.85
N LEU A 627 -19.64 -8.28 -3.66
CA LEU A 627 -19.30 -8.97 -2.41
C LEU A 627 -20.09 -10.28 -2.25
N GLU A 628 -21.40 -10.24 -2.48
CA GLU A 628 -22.26 -11.42 -2.39
C GLU A 628 -21.89 -12.47 -3.43
N TYR A 629 -21.64 -12.04 -4.67
CA TYR A 629 -21.17 -12.91 -5.74
C TYR A 629 -19.84 -13.59 -5.38
N ALA A 630 -18.85 -12.82 -4.93
CA ALA A 630 -17.52 -13.34 -4.60
C ALA A 630 -17.56 -14.34 -3.43
N LEU A 631 -18.39 -14.11 -2.41
CA LEU A 631 -18.57 -15.08 -1.33
C LEU A 631 -19.24 -16.37 -1.80
N ASN A 632 -20.18 -16.27 -2.75
CA ASN A 632 -20.90 -17.42 -3.29
C ASN A 632 -20.11 -18.20 -4.36
N SER A 633 -19.12 -17.57 -5.01
CA SER A 633 -18.25 -18.22 -6.00
C SER A 633 -17.14 -19.07 -5.38
N LEU A 634 -16.96 -18.98 -4.06
CA LEU A 634 -15.91 -19.66 -3.31
C LEU A 634 -16.43 -20.87 -2.55
N THR A 635 -15.59 -21.90 -2.48
CA THR A 635 -15.72 -23.03 -1.56
C THR A 635 -14.73 -22.86 -0.42
N PHE A 636 -15.15 -23.16 0.81
CA PHE A 636 -14.36 -22.97 2.03
C PHE A 636 -14.09 -24.33 2.67
N GLU A 637 -12.85 -24.80 2.60
CA GLU A 637 -12.38 -26.13 3.04
C GLU A 637 -11.51 -26.04 4.31
#